data_AF-A0A367ZJZ7-F1
#
_entry.id   AF-A0A367ZJZ7-F1
#
_cell.length_a   1.000
_cell.length_b   1.000
_cell.length_c   1.000
_cell.angle_alpha   90.00
_cell.angle_beta   90.00
_cell.angle_gamma   90.00
#
_symmetry.space_group_name_H-M   'P 1'
#
loop_
_entity.id
_entity.type
_entity.pdbx_description
1 polymer ?
#
loop_
_entity_poly.entity_id
_entity_poly.type
_entity_poly.pdbx_seq_one_letter_code
_entity_poly.pdbx_strand_id
1 'polypeptide(L)'
;MNADHPRPDASAMAVAGWLVRGTAFLGSFLLFVVQPLAGKELLPRAGGSFMVWAVALAFFQVALLGAYLLVHLAFGRAVTGGRVAAFLAWAMAARTAWMPADQLTAPETSFTLWEWRALTGLVGLPFLALGTGQLALQRWWQAAGGADPAFIFAASNAGSLAGLLAFPLVIEPRWTAPTIWAGWHLGTLAWALAMGACALLLRRGRPGGVTPDPAHGGVTGTAGGQAFPDQIATAPAAPPPRPSEILSPSGENPDAETPERPSDLPPGFAELAGLISRADSPAPDPFDRQDQPPAWTFFDQALPALAGSALLAATTNLLTMDVAAFPLLWAVPLALYLLTWIQAFAARPPDLTGWEDRFPDLLTAGFSLYLITQLGFTLEATVKGAGFLVILYFMALICHTVARHRQPAEPAGLTRFYLALAAGGALGSLFVGLGAPLVFSGLGEYPFALFLGAWAVWRTPPPAGTAPLAGSKLGARLPWPDLTLDPFLPIRIGGLLLIVGILPAAFNRGMPETGPFLVTAAVGAMVYLGHALRDAARRGQHRAFVVLAAALCLVGLDAWGTSGTLREAIRNFYGLYKVYDSGDTRFLQMGSTLHGHESLTPAERGKPLYYYHPATPIGAFLSRRPSTWERLGVVGLGAGVLAAFGEPGQTIAFFELDPDGLGLARRWFSYLERSPASVTVAIGDGRLALRAAATSSFDLLILDAFSSDAIPVHLLTLEAIADYRRVLRDDGVLLFHVSNRHFDLRRLLVGAAWRLGLEVRLAENPDPEDPLVYPTRWVAMGSPAGLARHFAGLPDWTPPASGTVPLEPWTDQHSSLWSILGSLQEFRLPDRRGPHAP
;
A
#
# COMPACT_ATOMS: atom_id res chain seq x y z
N MET A 1 53.01 6.95 34.75
CA MET A 1 53.16 7.64 33.45
C MET A 1 51.92 7.31 32.64
N ASN A 2 50.97 8.24 32.55
CA ASN A 2 49.63 7.95 32.05
C ASN A 2 49.62 7.84 30.53
N ALA A 3 49.14 6.73 30.00
CA ALA A 3 48.79 6.61 28.59
C ALA A 3 47.30 6.97 28.42
N ASP A 4 47.02 8.26 28.28
CA ASP A 4 45.70 8.72 27.84
C ASP A 4 45.46 8.21 26.41
N HIS A 5 44.69 7.15 26.26
CA HIS A 5 44.14 6.77 24.96
C HIS A 5 43.07 7.79 24.58
N PRO A 6 43.18 8.47 23.42
CA PRO A 6 42.17 9.42 23.01
C PRO A 6 40.85 8.68 22.76
N ARG A 7 39.83 9.01 23.55
CA ARG A 7 38.43 8.75 23.17
C ARG A 7 38.22 9.40 21.78
N PRO A 8 37.45 8.80 20.87
CA PRO A 8 37.22 9.39 19.55
C PRO A 8 36.63 10.80 19.73
N ASP A 9 37.20 11.78 19.04
CA ASP A 9 36.80 13.19 19.12
C ASP A 9 35.28 13.32 18.98
N ALA A 10 34.62 13.90 19.98
CA ALA A 10 33.17 14.04 19.99
C ALA A 10 32.66 14.85 18.78
N SER A 11 33.46 15.82 18.32
CA SER A 11 33.26 16.58 17.09
C SER A 11 33.34 15.70 15.83
N ALA A 12 34.33 14.80 15.75
CA ALA A 12 34.49 13.87 14.62
C ALA A 12 33.35 12.85 14.56
N MET A 13 32.87 12.34 15.70
CA MET A 13 31.69 11.47 15.74
C MET A 13 30.39 12.22 15.37
N ALA A 14 30.25 13.49 15.76
CA ALA A 14 29.11 14.31 15.35
C ALA A 14 29.07 14.55 13.83
N VAL A 15 30.22 14.90 13.22
CA VAL A 15 30.34 15.07 11.76
C VAL A 15 30.09 13.75 11.02
N ALA A 16 30.66 12.64 11.51
CA ALA A 16 30.38 11.31 10.95
C ALA A 16 28.89 10.95 11.05
N GLY A 17 28.23 11.29 12.15
CA GLY A 17 26.78 11.07 12.33
C GLY A 17 25.92 11.79 11.29
N TRP A 18 26.26 13.03 10.92
CA TRP A 18 25.56 13.76 9.84
C TRP A 18 25.80 13.14 8.47
N LEU A 19 27.04 12.77 8.13
CA LEU A 19 27.34 12.13 6.85
C LEU A 19 26.65 10.76 6.72
N VAL A 20 26.63 9.96 7.79
CA VAL A 20 25.93 8.67 7.83
C VAL A 20 24.42 8.85 7.63
N ARG A 21 23.80 9.85 8.28
CA ARG A 21 22.37 10.20 8.05
C ARG A 21 22.11 10.57 6.60
N GLY A 22 22.91 11.48 6.03
CA GLY A 22 22.75 11.92 4.65
C GLY A 22 22.96 10.79 3.63
N THR A 23 23.92 9.90 3.88
CA THR A 23 24.20 8.75 3.01
C THR A 23 23.08 7.71 3.05
N ALA A 24 22.54 7.41 4.24
CA ALA A 24 21.39 6.52 4.40
C ALA A 24 20.13 7.12 3.76
N PHE A 25 19.86 8.40 3.98
CA PHE A 25 18.77 9.13 3.35
C PHE A 25 18.86 9.10 1.82
N LEU A 26 20.02 9.43 1.26
CA LEU A 26 20.22 9.48 -0.20
C LEU A 26 20.06 8.10 -0.85
N GLY A 27 20.61 7.04 -0.23
CA GLY A 27 20.46 5.67 -0.73
C GLY A 27 18.99 5.25 -0.83
N SER A 28 18.22 5.52 0.23
CA SER A 28 16.79 5.17 0.28
C SER A 28 15.90 6.09 -0.56
N PHE A 29 16.27 7.38 -0.70
CA PHE A 29 15.63 8.28 -1.66
C PHE A 29 15.76 7.73 -3.09
N LEU A 30 16.96 7.29 -3.48
CA LEU A 30 17.21 6.70 -4.80
C LEU A 30 16.47 5.36 -4.99
N LEU A 31 16.37 4.53 -3.95
CA LEU A 31 15.54 3.32 -3.97
C LEU A 31 14.05 3.62 -4.22
N PHE A 32 13.51 4.69 -3.64
CA PHE A 32 12.08 5.03 -3.79
C PHE A 32 11.75 5.90 -5.01
N VAL A 33 12.76 6.52 -5.63
CA VAL A 33 12.62 7.14 -6.97
C VAL A 33 12.67 6.09 -8.09
N VAL A 34 13.49 5.04 -7.97
CA VAL A 34 13.65 4.06 -9.06
C VAL A 34 12.47 3.10 -9.20
N GLN A 35 11.73 2.83 -8.12
CA GLN A 35 10.56 1.94 -8.13
C GLN A 35 9.44 2.43 -9.07
N PRO A 36 8.88 3.65 -8.92
CA PRO A 36 7.90 4.19 -9.87
C PRO A 36 8.48 4.41 -11.27
N LEU A 37 9.77 4.76 -11.38
CA LEU A 37 10.43 4.91 -12.69
C LEU A 37 10.43 3.59 -13.47
N ALA A 38 10.84 2.49 -12.83
CA ALA A 38 10.82 1.17 -13.47
C ALA A 38 9.40 0.72 -13.79
N GLY A 39 8.44 0.94 -12.89
CA GLY A 39 7.02 0.66 -13.14
C GLY A 39 6.48 1.39 -14.37
N LYS A 40 6.85 2.67 -14.56
CA LYS A 40 6.45 3.47 -15.73
C LYS A 40 6.96 2.91 -17.05
N GLU A 41 8.20 2.40 -17.09
CA GLU A 41 8.77 1.75 -18.28
C GLU A 41 8.05 0.42 -18.65
N LEU A 42 7.43 -0.23 -17.66
CA LEU A 42 6.69 -1.48 -17.85
C LEU A 42 5.28 -1.24 -18.38
N LEU A 43 4.56 -0.20 -17.91
CA LEU A 43 3.14 0.08 -18.22
C LEU A 43 2.73 -0.15 -19.70
N PRO A 44 3.48 0.27 -20.74
CA PRO A 44 3.06 0.08 -22.14
C PRO A 44 3.00 -1.37 -22.61
N ARG A 45 3.71 -2.28 -21.94
CA ARG A 45 3.64 -3.74 -22.15
C ARG A 45 2.85 -4.44 -21.05
N ALA A 46 2.71 -3.77 -19.92
CA ALA A 46 2.16 -4.32 -18.70
C ALA A 46 0.64 -4.11 -18.54
N GLY A 47 0.08 -3.10 -19.22
CA GLY A 47 -1.26 -2.61 -18.92
C GLY A 47 -1.30 -1.83 -17.60
N GLY A 48 -2.49 -1.33 -17.26
CA GLY A 48 -2.73 -0.46 -16.10
C GLY A 48 -3.35 -1.15 -14.88
N SER A 49 -3.21 -2.48 -14.74
CA SER A 49 -3.85 -3.23 -13.66
C SER A 49 -3.19 -2.99 -12.30
N PHE A 50 -3.99 -3.07 -11.22
CA PHE A 50 -3.51 -3.00 -9.84
C PHE A 50 -2.53 -4.12 -9.48
N MET A 51 -2.62 -5.27 -10.15
CA MET A 51 -1.71 -6.40 -9.91
C MET A 51 -0.27 -6.11 -10.33
N VAL A 52 -0.03 -5.27 -11.35
CA VAL A 52 1.32 -4.79 -11.74
C VAL A 52 2.01 -4.20 -10.51
N TRP A 53 1.33 -3.29 -9.81
CA TRP A 53 1.88 -2.67 -8.61
C TRP A 53 2.11 -3.68 -7.48
N ALA A 54 1.16 -4.60 -7.23
CA ALA A 54 1.29 -5.59 -6.17
C ALA A 54 2.46 -6.58 -6.42
N VAL A 55 2.66 -6.99 -7.68
CA VAL A 55 3.74 -7.87 -8.12
C VAL A 55 5.09 -7.16 -8.10
N ALA A 56 5.15 -5.88 -8.52
CA ALA A 56 6.34 -5.04 -8.41
C ALA A 56 6.73 -4.78 -6.95
N LEU A 57 5.77 -4.47 -6.06
CA LEU A 57 6.02 -4.31 -4.62
C LEU A 57 6.59 -5.60 -4.01
N ALA A 58 6.04 -6.76 -4.37
CA ALA A 58 6.56 -8.05 -3.94
C ALA A 58 8.01 -8.27 -4.43
N PHE A 59 8.32 -7.93 -5.69
CA PHE A 59 9.70 -7.96 -6.21
C PHE A 59 10.64 -7.08 -5.38
N PHE A 60 10.29 -5.81 -5.14
CA PHE A 60 11.17 -4.87 -4.43
C PHE A 60 11.38 -5.25 -2.96
N GLN A 61 10.37 -5.82 -2.29
CA GLN A 61 10.53 -6.37 -0.94
C GLN A 61 11.44 -7.61 -0.93
N VAL A 62 11.33 -8.51 -1.91
CA VAL A 62 12.23 -9.67 -2.05
C VAL A 62 13.66 -9.24 -2.41
N ALA A 63 13.83 -8.22 -3.25
CA ALA A 63 15.15 -7.65 -3.52
C ALA A 63 15.76 -7.00 -2.27
N LEU A 64 14.97 -6.31 -1.44
CA LEU A 64 15.43 -5.75 -0.17
C LEU A 64 15.82 -6.84 0.84
N LEU A 65 15.03 -7.92 0.93
CA LEU A 65 15.36 -9.12 1.69
C LEU A 65 16.68 -9.74 1.19
N GLY A 66 16.89 -9.85 -0.12
CA GLY A 66 18.13 -10.31 -0.74
C GLY A 66 19.33 -9.45 -0.36
N ALA A 67 19.18 -8.12 -0.38
CA ALA A 67 20.22 -7.19 0.06
C ALA A 67 20.55 -7.36 1.56
N TYR A 68 19.53 -7.52 2.42
CA TYR A 68 19.73 -7.72 3.86
C TYR A 68 20.37 -9.09 4.16
N LEU A 69 20.01 -10.13 3.42
CA LEU A 69 20.65 -11.45 3.49
C LEU A 69 22.11 -11.41 3.04
N LEU A 70 22.41 -10.70 1.94
CA LEU A 70 23.78 -10.47 1.47
C LEU A 70 24.63 -9.77 2.53
N VAL A 71 24.11 -8.74 3.18
CA VAL A 71 24.80 -8.11 4.31
C VAL A 71 24.95 -9.10 5.47
N HIS A 72 23.88 -9.79 5.85
CA HIS A 72 23.89 -10.77 6.96
C HIS A 72 25.02 -11.80 6.81
N LEU A 73 25.15 -12.40 5.62
CA LEU A 73 26.13 -13.44 5.30
C LEU A 73 27.55 -12.90 5.01
N ALA A 74 27.69 -11.89 4.14
CA ALA A 74 28.99 -11.52 3.57
C ALA A 74 29.75 -10.43 4.36
N PHE A 75 29.04 -9.55 5.07
CA PHE A 75 29.66 -8.38 5.73
C PHE A 75 30.07 -8.70 7.18
N GLY A 76 31.11 -9.51 7.36
CA GLY A 76 31.65 -9.81 8.70
C GLY A 76 31.94 -8.54 9.53
N ARG A 77 31.77 -8.62 10.86
CA ARG A 77 31.75 -7.48 11.82
C ARG A 77 32.88 -6.45 11.68
N ALA A 78 34.05 -6.84 11.18
CA ALA A 78 35.20 -5.96 11.00
C ALA A 78 35.18 -5.19 9.66
N VAL A 79 35.24 -3.86 9.75
CA VAL A 79 35.48 -2.97 8.60
C VAL A 79 36.95 -3.07 8.18
N THR A 80 37.20 -3.70 7.03
CA THR A 80 38.54 -3.79 6.40
C THR A 80 38.54 -3.07 5.06
N GLY A 81 39.70 -2.53 4.66
CA GLY A 81 39.81 -1.75 3.42
C GLY A 81 39.42 -2.53 2.16
N GLY A 82 39.85 -3.81 2.07
CA GLY A 82 39.48 -4.68 0.95
C GLY A 82 37.98 -4.94 0.86
N ARG A 83 37.26 -5.13 1.98
CA ARG A 83 35.80 -5.31 1.97
C ARG A 83 35.06 -4.06 1.51
N VAL A 84 35.49 -2.88 1.98
CA VAL A 84 34.93 -1.59 1.54
C VAL A 84 35.20 -1.35 0.06
N ALA A 85 36.43 -1.60 -0.41
CA ALA A 85 36.78 -1.43 -1.83
C ALA A 85 36.01 -2.39 -2.73
N ALA A 86 35.89 -3.67 -2.35
CA ALA A 86 35.10 -4.66 -3.09
C ALA A 86 33.60 -4.29 -3.13
N PHE A 87 33.04 -3.79 -2.02
CA PHE A 87 31.66 -3.29 -1.98
C PHE A 87 31.45 -2.10 -2.93
N LEU A 88 32.34 -1.11 -2.92
CA LEU A 88 32.24 0.06 -3.80
C LEU A 88 32.44 -0.33 -5.27
N ALA A 89 33.37 -1.24 -5.57
CA ALA A 89 33.57 -1.76 -6.93
C ALA A 89 32.31 -2.49 -7.44
N TRP A 90 31.67 -3.32 -6.61
CA TRP A 90 30.40 -3.96 -6.94
C TRP A 90 29.29 -2.93 -7.15
N ALA A 91 29.12 -1.94 -6.27
CA ALA A 91 28.11 -0.90 -6.41
C ALA A 91 28.30 -0.09 -7.71
N MET A 92 29.54 0.22 -8.08
CA MET A 92 29.87 0.92 -9.32
C MET A 92 29.61 0.07 -10.58
N ALA A 93 29.90 -1.24 -10.55
CA ALA A 93 29.59 -2.15 -11.64
C ALA A 93 28.07 -2.39 -11.77
N ALA A 94 27.37 -2.57 -10.64
CA ALA A 94 25.92 -2.71 -10.58
C ALA A 94 25.21 -1.50 -11.23
N ARG A 95 25.70 -0.27 -11.00
CA ARG A 95 25.18 0.97 -11.63
C ARG A 95 25.13 0.91 -13.17
N THR A 96 26.00 0.13 -13.80
CA THR A 96 26.06 -0.05 -15.26
C THR A 96 25.34 -1.29 -15.77
N ALA A 97 24.94 -2.20 -14.88
CA ALA A 97 24.27 -3.45 -15.23
C ALA A 97 22.74 -3.25 -15.23
N TRP A 98 22.25 -2.58 -16.28
CA TRP A 98 20.81 -2.40 -16.55
C TRP A 98 20.49 -2.77 -17.99
N MET A 99 19.28 -3.29 -18.22
CA MET A 99 18.74 -3.62 -19.53
C MET A 99 17.86 -2.46 -20.03
N PRO A 100 18.09 -1.92 -21.24
CA PRO A 100 17.24 -0.90 -21.84
C PRO A 100 15.77 -1.34 -21.98
N ALA A 101 14.82 -0.44 -21.69
CA ALA A 101 13.38 -0.74 -21.68
C ALA A 101 12.77 -1.03 -23.07
N ASP A 102 13.44 -0.64 -24.15
CA ASP A 102 13.10 -1.01 -25.53
C ASP A 102 13.37 -2.50 -25.81
N GLN A 103 14.36 -3.10 -25.14
CA GLN A 103 14.71 -4.53 -25.28
C GLN A 103 13.74 -5.48 -24.56
N LEU A 104 12.80 -4.95 -23.77
CA LEU A 104 11.72 -5.74 -23.20
C LEU A 104 10.79 -6.27 -24.30
N THR A 105 10.67 -7.59 -24.40
CA THR A 105 9.64 -8.25 -25.22
C THR A 105 8.28 -8.22 -24.50
N ALA A 106 7.20 -8.60 -25.18
CA ALA A 106 5.91 -8.85 -24.54
C ALA A 106 5.94 -10.19 -23.74
N PRO A 107 5.09 -10.37 -22.72
CA PRO A 107 4.98 -11.63 -21.99
C PRO A 107 4.42 -12.76 -22.87
N GLU A 108 5.14 -13.89 -22.97
CA GLU A 108 4.72 -15.03 -23.80
C GLU A 108 3.75 -16.02 -23.10
N THR A 109 3.79 -16.13 -21.77
CA THR A 109 3.07 -17.19 -21.01
C THR A 109 2.59 -16.74 -19.63
N SER A 110 3.52 -16.32 -18.76
CA SER A 110 3.20 -15.77 -17.44
C SER A 110 3.67 -14.34 -17.35
N PHE A 111 2.70 -13.43 -17.24
CA PHE A 111 2.96 -12.01 -17.07
C PHE A 111 3.82 -11.75 -15.83
N THR A 112 3.41 -12.27 -14.66
CA THR A 112 4.11 -12.10 -13.39
C THR A 112 5.60 -12.46 -13.47
N LEU A 113 5.91 -13.58 -14.13
CA LEU A 113 7.28 -14.04 -14.33
C LEU A 113 8.06 -13.15 -15.30
N TRP A 114 7.40 -12.64 -16.33
CA TRP A 114 7.97 -11.64 -17.24
C TRP A 114 8.29 -10.33 -16.51
N GLU A 115 7.37 -9.81 -15.71
CA GLU A 115 7.55 -8.57 -14.93
C GLU A 115 8.73 -8.69 -13.96
N TRP A 116 8.84 -9.81 -13.24
CA TRP A 116 9.97 -10.06 -12.35
C TRP A 116 11.31 -10.14 -13.09
N ARG A 117 11.35 -10.75 -14.28
CA ARG A 117 12.55 -10.76 -15.14
C ARG A 117 12.88 -9.36 -15.63
N ALA A 118 11.87 -8.59 -16.04
CA ALA A 118 12.02 -7.22 -16.50
C ALA A 118 12.58 -6.31 -15.40
N LEU A 119 11.99 -6.32 -14.20
CA LEU A 119 12.50 -5.57 -13.03
C LEU A 119 13.91 -6.02 -12.61
N THR A 120 14.21 -7.32 -12.69
CA THR A 120 15.56 -7.84 -12.43
C THR A 120 16.58 -7.24 -13.42
N GLY A 121 16.26 -7.20 -14.71
CA GLY A 121 17.11 -6.63 -15.75
C GLY A 121 17.23 -5.11 -15.72
N LEU A 122 16.12 -4.39 -15.45
CA LEU A 122 16.08 -2.92 -15.38
C LEU A 122 16.84 -2.38 -14.16
N VAL A 123 16.60 -2.95 -12.98
CA VAL A 123 17.00 -2.32 -11.70
C VAL A 123 17.55 -3.27 -10.65
N GLY A 124 17.49 -4.60 -10.85
CA GLY A 124 17.77 -5.59 -9.81
C GLY A 124 19.15 -5.44 -9.14
N LEU A 125 20.23 -5.40 -9.92
CA LEU A 125 21.59 -5.24 -9.39
C LEU A 125 21.82 -3.87 -8.72
N PRO A 126 21.49 -2.72 -9.35
CA PRO A 126 21.54 -1.42 -8.68
C PRO A 126 20.71 -1.33 -7.38
N PHE A 127 19.51 -1.92 -7.37
CA PHE A 127 18.61 -1.91 -6.21
C PHE A 127 19.21 -2.72 -5.06
N LEU A 128 19.77 -3.91 -5.35
CA LEU A 128 20.52 -4.68 -4.36
C LEU A 128 21.68 -3.87 -3.77
N ALA A 129 22.46 -3.18 -4.62
CA ALA A 129 23.58 -2.34 -4.16
C ALA A 129 23.12 -1.25 -3.17
N LEU A 130 22.13 -0.45 -3.55
CA LEU A 130 21.56 0.59 -2.69
C LEU A 130 20.96 0.00 -1.40
N GLY A 131 20.22 -1.11 -1.50
CA GLY A 131 19.54 -1.78 -0.38
C GLY A 131 20.49 -2.29 0.71
N THR A 132 21.74 -2.67 0.36
CA THR A 132 22.75 -3.02 1.38
C THR A 132 23.25 -1.82 2.18
N GLY A 133 23.13 -0.60 1.64
CA GLY A 133 23.80 0.61 2.14
C GLY A 133 23.47 0.94 3.59
N GLN A 134 22.18 1.00 3.93
CA GLN A 134 21.73 1.30 5.29
C GLN A 134 22.32 0.33 6.32
N LEU A 135 22.22 -0.98 6.07
CA LEU A 135 22.61 -2.01 7.02
C LEU A 135 24.14 -2.13 7.12
N ALA A 136 24.87 -1.86 6.03
CA ALA A 136 26.32 -1.67 6.06
C ALA A 136 26.72 -0.47 6.93
N LEU A 137 26.07 0.70 6.76
CA LEU A 137 26.31 1.89 7.59
C LEU A 137 26.03 1.63 9.07
N GLN A 138 24.94 0.93 9.42
CA GLN A 138 24.65 0.54 10.80
C GLN A 138 25.76 -0.33 11.40
N ARG A 139 26.22 -1.35 10.66
CA ARG A 139 27.34 -2.21 11.10
C ARG A 139 28.64 -1.43 11.26
N TRP A 140 28.96 -0.52 10.34
CA TRP A 140 30.18 0.29 10.42
C TRP A 140 30.12 1.31 11.57
N TRP A 141 28.96 1.90 11.83
CA TRP A 141 28.73 2.80 12.96
C TRP A 141 28.96 2.11 14.31
N GLN A 142 28.37 0.92 14.50
CA GLN A 142 28.56 0.13 15.72
C GLN A 142 30.00 -0.38 15.87
N ALA A 143 30.64 -0.80 14.78
CA ALA A 143 32.05 -1.22 14.78
C ALA A 143 33.03 -0.07 15.12
N ALA A 144 32.60 1.19 14.95
CA ALA A 144 33.32 2.40 15.36
C ALA A 144 32.95 2.90 16.78
N GLY A 145 32.22 2.10 17.57
CA GLY A 145 31.82 2.46 18.94
C GLY A 145 30.60 3.38 19.04
N GLY A 146 29.87 3.60 17.94
CA GLY A 146 28.66 4.42 17.94
C GLY A 146 27.49 3.79 18.70
N ALA A 147 26.72 4.63 19.41
CA ALA A 147 25.50 4.27 20.12
C ALA A 147 24.33 3.85 19.18
N ASP A 148 23.13 3.63 19.73
CA ASP A 148 21.94 3.07 19.04
C ASP A 148 21.81 3.49 17.55
N PRO A 149 21.90 2.54 16.59
CA PRO A 149 21.80 2.81 15.16
C PRO A 149 20.37 3.13 14.69
N ALA A 150 19.35 3.16 15.56
CA ALA A 150 17.97 3.48 15.21
C ALA A 150 17.83 4.79 14.40
N PHE A 151 18.68 5.79 14.64
CA PHE A 151 18.66 7.04 13.87
C PHE A 151 18.99 6.84 12.37
N ILE A 152 19.78 5.81 12.03
CA ILE A 152 20.14 5.47 10.64
C ILE A 152 18.93 4.81 9.96
N PHE A 153 18.18 3.98 10.70
CA PHE A 153 16.90 3.42 10.25
C PHE A 153 15.85 4.52 10.03
N ALA A 154 15.74 5.48 10.95
CA ALA A 154 14.83 6.62 10.80
C ALA A 154 15.21 7.53 9.61
N ALA A 155 16.51 7.85 9.44
CA ALA A 155 17.00 8.64 8.31
C ALA A 155 16.79 7.94 6.95
N SER A 156 16.97 6.62 6.90
CA SER A 156 16.65 5.81 5.73
C SER A 156 15.17 5.89 5.36
N ASN A 157 14.25 5.66 6.31
CA ASN A 157 12.81 5.74 6.04
C ASN A 157 12.34 7.16 5.68
N ALA A 158 12.96 8.20 6.24
CA ALA A 158 12.73 9.58 5.80
C ALA A 158 13.17 9.80 4.35
N GLY A 159 14.29 9.19 3.93
CA GLY A 159 14.73 9.15 2.53
C GLY A 159 13.73 8.42 1.63
N SER A 160 13.25 7.25 2.06
CA SER A 160 12.21 6.49 1.36
C SER A 160 10.94 7.32 1.14
N LEU A 161 10.42 7.95 2.20
CA LEU A 161 9.23 8.79 2.15
C LEU A 161 9.43 10.02 1.25
N ALA A 162 10.60 10.66 1.34
CA ALA A 162 10.94 11.80 0.49
C ALA A 162 11.05 11.40 -0.99
N GLY A 163 11.67 10.25 -1.31
CA GLY A 163 11.78 9.75 -2.70
C GLY A 163 10.42 9.38 -3.28
N LEU A 164 9.60 8.69 -2.48
CA LEU A 164 8.24 8.28 -2.85
C LEU A 164 7.35 9.48 -3.19
N LEU A 165 7.36 10.51 -2.35
CA LEU A 165 6.54 11.71 -2.55
C LEU A 165 7.14 12.64 -3.61
N ALA A 166 8.47 12.74 -3.70
CA ALA A 166 9.13 13.54 -4.73
C ALA A 166 8.78 13.04 -6.14
N PHE A 167 8.58 11.73 -6.34
CA PHE A 167 8.31 11.21 -7.68
C PHE A 167 7.04 11.81 -8.34
N PRO A 168 5.81 11.62 -7.84
CA PRO A 168 4.59 12.12 -8.48
C PRO A 168 4.31 13.61 -8.20
N LEU A 169 4.94 14.23 -7.20
CA LEU A 169 4.71 15.65 -6.85
C LEU A 169 5.75 16.61 -7.46
N VAL A 170 6.99 16.14 -7.65
CA VAL A 170 8.11 17.00 -8.05
C VAL A 170 8.75 16.56 -9.35
N ILE A 171 9.08 15.26 -9.48
CA ILE A 171 9.95 14.72 -10.51
C ILE A 171 9.19 14.46 -11.82
N GLU A 172 8.18 13.60 -11.80
CA GLU A 172 7.38 13.24 -12.97
C GLU A 172 6.67 14.45 -13.62
N PRO A 173 6.12 15.42 -12.87
CA PRO A 173 5.52 16.62 -13.46
C PRO A 173 6.51 17.57 -14.17
N ARG A 174 7.83 17.41 -13.97
CA ARG A 174 8.85 18.36 -14.46
C ARG A 174 9.86 17.78 -15.45
N TRP A 175 10.08 16.47 -15.44
CA TRP A 175 11.16 15.84 -16.19
C TRP A 175 10.69 14.59 -16.96
N THR A 176 11.31 14.36 -18.12
CA THR A 176 11.09 13.17 -18.95
C THR A 176 11.83 11.96 -18.40
N ALA A 177 11.39 10.74 -18.71
CA ALA A 177 12.02 9.50 -18.21
C ALA A 177 13.56 9.45 -18.42
N PRO A 178 14.13 9.80 -19.60
CA PRO A 178 15.59 9.83 -19.79
C PRO A 178 16.31 10.82 -18.87
N THR A 179 15.67 11.96 -18.57
CA THR A 179 16.22 12.97 -17.65
C THR A 179 16.23 12.46 -16.21
N ILE A 180 15.17 11.75 -15.81
CA ILE A 180 15.05 11.13 -14.48
C ILE A 180 16.10 10.01 -14.32
N TRP A 181 16.26 9.14 -15.32
CA TRP A 181 17.32 8.12 -15.36
C TRP A 181 18.72 8.72 -15.24
N ALA A 182 19.04 9.77 -16.01
CA ALA A 182 20.33 10.45 -15.93
C ALA A 182 20.59 11.05 -14.53
N GLY A 183 19.60 11.73 -13.95
CA GLY A 183 19.68 12.26 -12.58
C GLY A 183 19.88 11.17 -11.52
N TRP A 184 19.20 10.03 -11.68
CA TRP A 184 19.32 8.90 -10.78
C TRP A 184 20.69 8.20 -10.90
N HIS A 185 21.25 8.06 -12.10
CA HIS A 185 22.62 7.55 -12.30
C HIS A 185 23.70 8.48 -11.73
N LEU A 186 23.45 9.80 -11.67
CA LEU A 186 24.32 10.76 -10.96
C LEU A 186 24.17 10.63 -9.45
N GLY A 187 22.93 10.49 -8.95
CA GLY A 187 22.65 10.29 -7.53
C GLY A 187 23.29 9.01 -6.97
N THR A 188 23.23 7.90 -7.69
CA THR A 188 23.87 6.63 -7.30
C THR A 188 25.40 6.73 -7.24
N LEU A 189 26.03 7.51 -8.13
CA LEU A 189 27.46 7.84 -8.04
C LEU A 189 27.76 8.67 -6.79
N ALA A 190 26.98 9.73 -6.52
CA ALA A 190 27.16 10.56 -5.33
C ALA A 190 26.99 9.75 -4.03
N TRP A 191 26.02 8.84 -3.99
CA TRP A 191 25.83 7.90 -2.88
C TRP A 191 27.02 6.95 -2.70
N ALA A 192 27.57 6.37 -3.78
CA ALA A 192 28.74 5.49 -3.68
C ALA A 192 29.98 6.23 -3.14
N LEU A 193 30.19 7.48 -3.57
CA LEU A 193 31.24 8.35 -3.02
C LEU A 193 31.02 8.65 -1.52
N ALA A 194 29.78 8.94 -1.12
CA ALA A 194 29.41 9.18 0.28
C ALA A 194 29.56 7.93 1.17
N MET A 195 29.25 6.74 0.65
CA MET A 195 29.53 5.45 1.31
C MET A 195 31.04 5.25 1.53
N GLY A 196 31.88 5.60 0.53
CA GLY A 196 33.33 5.59 0.65
C GLY A 196 33.85 6.56 1.73
N ALA A 197 33.32 7.78 1.76
CA ALA A 197 33.66 8.78 2.79
C ALA A 197 33.24 8.32 4.20
N CYS A 198 32.02 7.77 4.37
CA CYS A 198 31.57 7.15 5.62
C CYS A 198 32.54 6.05 6.08
N ALA A 199 32.93 5.14 5.18
CA ALA A 199 33.85 4.06 5.52
C ALA A 199 35.25 4.56 5.91
N LEU A 200 35.76 5.63 5.28
CA LEU A 200 37.06 6.22 5.64
C LEU A 200 37.02 6.88 7.03
N LEU A 201 35.95 7.61 7.36
CA LEU A 201 35.78 8.23 8.68
C LEU A 201 35.62 7.18 9.79
N LEU A 202 34.71 6.21 9.61
CA LEU A 202 34.41 5.19 10.62
C LEU A 202 35.57 4.22 10.85
N ARG A 203 36.44 3.99 9.84
CA ARG A 203 37.68 3.21 10.02
C ARG A 203 38.73 3.90 10.91
N ARG A 204 38.69 5.22 11.04
CA ARG A 204 39.63 5.99 11.89
C ARG A 204 39.21 6.03 13.36
N GLY A 205 37.92 5.88 13.67
CA GLY A 205 37.39 5.87 15.04
C GLY A 205 37.52 4.54 15.80
N ARG A 206 38.46 3.67 15.40
CA ARG A 206 38.61 2.33 15.99
C ARG A 206 39.15 2.46 17.44
N PRO A 207 38.49 1.91 18.47
CA PRO A 207 39.10 1.81 19.80
C PRO A 207 40.41 1.02 19.69
N GLY A 208 41.45 1.48 20.40
CA GLY A 208 42.72 0.77 20.47
C GLY A 208 42.50 -0.67 20.96
N GLY A 209 43.06 -1.63 20.24
CA GLY A 209 42.87 -3.04 20.58
C GLY A 209 43.54 -3.37 21.90
N VAL A 210 42.75 -3.67 22.94
CA VAL A 210 43.26 -4.39 24.11
C VAL A 210 43.61 -5.80 23.63
N THR A 211 44.90 -6.09 23.54
CA THR A 211 45.38 -7.47 23.50
C THR A 211 45.00 -8.13 24.82
N PRO A 212 44.28 -9.27 24.82
CA PRO A 212 44.06 -10.01 26.06
C PRO A 212 45.41 -10.55 26.52
N ASP A 213 45.93 -10.02 27.62
CA ASP A 213 47.05 -10.61 28.33
C ASP A 213 46.57 -11.98 28.87
N PRO A 214 47.24 -13.11 28.53
CA PRO A 214 46.81 -14.42 29.01
C PRO A 214 47.10 -14.64 30.51
N ALA A 215 47.82 -13.72 31.18
CA ALA A 215 48.08 -13.80 32.61
C ALA A 215 47.10 -12.91 33.41
N HIS A 216 46.62 -13.46 34.54
CA HIS A 216 45.76 -12.86 35.58
C HIS A 216 44.25 -13.18 35.50
N GLY A 217 43.92 -14.47 35.60
CA GLY A 217 42.66 -14.88 36.21
C GLY A 217 42.73 -14.68 37.72
N GLY A 218 41.94 -13.75 38.26
CA GLY A 218 41.94 -13.43 39.70
C GLY A 218 40.81 -12.48 40.07
N VAL A 219 39.66 -13.04 40.48
CA VAL A 219 38.53 -12.27 41.00
C VAL A 219 38.75 -11.98 42.48
N THR A 220 38.99 -10.72 42.84
CA THR A 220 38.71 -10.16 44.18
C THR A 220 38.36 -8.69 44.03
N GLY A 221 37.18 -8.29 44.47
CA GLY A 221 36.78 -6.88 44.52
C GLY A 221 37.06 -6.25 45.89
N THR A 222 37.39 -4.97 45.90
CA THR A 222 37.24 -4.08 47.07
C THR A 222 36.93 -2.67 46.58
N ALA A 223 35.88 -2.06 47.12
CA ALA A 223 35.60 -0.64 46.92
C ALA A 223 36.57 0.22 47.73
N GLY A 224 36.98 1.36 47.17
CA GLY A 224 37.78 2.37 47.85
C GLY A 224 37.78 3.66 47.03
N GLY A 225 37.06 4.67 47.51
CA GLY A 225 36.94 5.95 46.81
C GLY A 225 38.06 6.94 47.17
N GLN A 226 38.27 7.97 46.35
CA GLN A 226 38.98 9.18 46.77
C GLN A 226 38.58 10.43 45.96
N ALA A 227 38.18 11.46 46.72
CA ALA A 227 38.30 12.91 46.48
C ALA A 227 38.05 13.53 45.08
N PHE A 228 36.99 14.35 45.01
CA PHE A 228 36.96 15.58 44.21
C PHE A 228 37.06 16.80 45.17
N PRO A 229 37.76 17.89 44.81
CA PRO A 229 37.67 19.17 45.50
C PRO A 229 36.63 20.11 44.87
N ASP A 230 35.98 20.92 45.71
CA ASP A 230 34.88 21.84 45.37
C ASP A 230 35.26 23.06 44.51
N GLN A 231 34.27 23.64 43.84
CA GLN A 231 34.02 25.09 43.90
C GLN A 231 32.53 25.44 43.65
N ILE A 232 32.07 26.55 44.26
CA ILE A 232 30.67 26.80 44.65
C ILE A 232 30.10 28.07 43.99
N ALA A 233 28.78 28.09 43.70
CA ALA A 233 27.96 29.31 43.65
C ALA A 233 26.44 29.06 43.90
N THR A 234 25.99 29.26 45.16
CA THR A 234 24.83 30.08 45.64
C THR A 234 23.49 30.12 44.85
N ALA A 235 22.26 30.11 45.43
CA ALA A 235 21.69 30.16 46.82
C ALA A 235 20.12 30.00 46.73
N PRO A 236 19.25 30.30 47.74
CA PRO A 236 19.06 29.69 49.09
C PRO A 236 17.58 29.37 49.54
N ALA A 237 17.44 28.75 50.75
CA ALA A 237 16.28 28.69 51.70
C ALA A 237 15.08 27.71 51.39
N ALA A 238 14.37 27.07 52.35
CA ALA A 238 14.27 27.17 53.83
C ALA A 238 13.89 25.81 54.55
N PRO A 239 14.06 25.65 55.89
CA PRO A 239 13.73 24.44 56.72
C PRO A 239 12.39 24.61 57.54
N PRO A 240 11.78 23.61 58.26
CA PRO A 240 12.29 22.83 59.45
C PRO A 240 11.61 21.42 59.64
N PRO A 241 11.43 20.78 60.84
CA PRO A 241 12.19 20.70 62.14
C PRO A 241 12.57 19.24 62.57
N ARG A 242 13.16 19.07 63.77
CA ARG A 242 13.40 17.76 64.49
C ARG A 242 12.40 17.54 65.66
N PRO A 243 12.28 16.31 66.19
CA PRO A 243 12.66 15.97 67.59
C PRO A 243 13.43 14.60 67.69
N SER A 244 14.44 14.30 68.54
CA SER A 244 14.49 14.16 70.03
C SER A 244 13.45 13.16 70.60
N GLU A 245 13.70 12.15 71.43
CA GLU A 245 14.84 11.56 72.19
C GLU A 245 14.58 10.02 72.28
N ILE A 246 15.44 9.13 72.80
CA ILE A 246 15.48 8.71 74.23
C ILE A 246 16.60 7.65 74.43
N LEU A 247 17.48 7.93 75.40
CA LEU A 247 18.22 7.06 76.34
C LEU A 247 18.61 5.60 75.99
N SER A 248 19.93 5.34 76.07
CA SER A 248 20.54 4.04 76.41
C SER A 248 20.36 3.69 77.91
N PRO A 249 20.65 2.45 78.34
CA PRO A 249 21.86 2.28 79.14
C PRO A 249 22.67 0.97 78.94
N SER A 250 23.96 1.13 79.23
CA SER A 250 25.08 0.20 79.48
C SER A 250 24.83 -1.17 80.14
N GLY A 251 25.70 -2.15 79.82
CA GLY A 251 25.98 -3.34 80.65
C GLY A 251 27.09 -4.25 80.09
N GLU A 252 27.94 -4.79 80.96
CA GLU A 252 29.13 -5.64 80.67
C GLU A 252 28.91 -7.07 81.27
N ASN A 253 29.74 -8.12 81.09
CA ASN A 253 31.10 -8.22 80.53
C ASN A 253 31.28 -9.54 79.67
N PRO A 254 32.22 -10.53 79.84
CA PRO A 254 32.65 -11.36 78.68
C PRO A 254 32.56 -12.90 78.84
N ASP A 255 33.08 -13.62 77.81
CA ASP A 255 33.61 -15.00 77.78
C ASP A 255 32.73 -16.19 78.24
N ALA A 256 32.28 -17.04 77.29
CA ALA A 256 32.55 -18.50 77.27
C ALA A 256 31.78 -19.28 76.16
N GLU A 257 32.51 -20.21 75.53
CA GLU A 257 32.08 -21.54 75.03
C GLU A 257 30.91 -21.73 74.00
N THR A 258 31.21 -22.61 73.04
CA THR A 258 30.28 -23.42 72.23
C THR A 258 30.79 -24.89 72.31
N PRO A 259 30.04 -25.95 71.92
CA PRO A 259 28.74 -26.00 71.24
C PRO A 259 27.74 -27.07 71.76
N GLU A 260 26.43 -26.77 71.85
CA GLU A 260 25.39 -27.82 71.95
C GLU A 260 24.19 -27.59 71.03
N ARG A 261 23.53 -28.69 70.62
CA ARG A 261 22.36 -28.71 69.74
C ARG A 261 21.07 -28.47 70.56
N PRO A 262 20.20 -27.53 70.18
CA PRO A 262 18.84 -27.45 70.73
C PRO A 262 17.86 -28.24 69.87
N SER A 263 17.73 -29.54 70.17
CA SER A 263 16.38 -30.12 70.25
C SER A 263 15.83 -29.72 71.62
N ASP A 264 14.57 -29.24 71.65
CA ASP A 264 13.84 -28.71 72.82
C ASP A 264 13.88 -27.19 73.00
N LEU A 265 13.07 -26.51 72.16
CA LEU A 265 12.54 -25.16 72.43
C LEU A 265 11.00 -25.25 72.52
N PRO A 266 10.35 -24.53 73.45
CA PRO A 266 8.90 -24.57 73.61
C PRO A 266 8.16 -24.00 72.37
N PRO A 267 6.92 -24.46 72.11
CA PRO A 267 6.16 -24.07 70.92
C PRO A 267 5.81 -22.57 70.98
N GLY A 268 6.58 -21.79 70.22
CA GLY A 268 6.54 -20.32 70.20
C GLY A 268 7.89 -19.69 69.83
N PHE A 269 9.02 -20.37 70.12
CA PHE A 269 10.36 -19.81 69.81
C PHE A 269 10.92 -20.18 68.42
N ALA A 270 10.35 -21.19 67.74
CA ALA A 270 10.74 -21.54 66.37
C ALA A 270 10.39 -20.44 65.34
N GLU A 271 9.32 -19.66 65.59
CA GLU A 271 8.93 -18.54 64.72
C GLU A 271 9.93 -17.36 64.78
N LEU A 272 10.48 -17.05 65.96
CA LEU A 272 11.44 -15.94 66.12
C LEU A 272 12.80 -16.24 65.46
N ALA A 273 13.30 -17.47 65.55
CA ALA A 273 14.54 -17.87 64.85
C ALA A 273 14.38 -17.83 63.31
N GLY A 274 13.18 -18.16 62.80
CA GLY A 274 12.84 -18.04 61.38
C GLY A 274 12.63 -16.60 60.88
N LEU A 275 12.38 -15.64 61.79
CA LEU A 275 12.26 -14.22 61.47
C LEU A 275 13.62 -13.52 61.42
N ILE A 276 14.53 -13.80 62.37
CA ILE A 276 15.85 -13.17 62.40
C ILE A 276 16.74 -13.64 61.24
N SER A 277 16.70 -14.94 60.89
CA SER A 277 17.43 -15.49 59.73
C SER A 277 16.94 -14.97 58.36
N ARG A 278 15.78 -14.30 58.31
CA ARG A 278 15.24 -13.64 57.11
C ARG A 278 15.60 -12.17 56.99
N ALA A 279 16.26 -11.57 57.98
CA ALA A 279 16.61 -10.14 57.97
C ALA A 279 17.93 -9.83 57.24
N ASP A 280 18.92 -10.73 57.31
CA ASP A 280 20.27 -10.53 56.72
C ASP A 280 20.48 -11.21 55.35
N SER A 281 19.48 -11.94 54.86
CA SER A 281 19.40 -12.17 53.41
C SER A 281 18.75 -10.93 52.80
N PRO A 282 19.38 -10.21 51.86
CA PRO A 282 18.70 -9.13 51.17
C PRO A 282 17.43 -9.73 50.54
N ALA A 283 16.27 -9.16 50.89
CA ALA A 283 15.03 -9.53 50.22
C ALA A 283 15.28 -9.40 48.71
N PRO A 284 14.95 -10.42 47.89
CA PRO A 284 15.10 -10.29 46.45
C PRO A 284 14.32 -9.03 46.05
N ASP A 285 15.04 -8.07 45.49
CA ASP A 285 14.46 -6.80 45.08
C ASP A 285 13.21 -7.11 44.24
N PRO A 286 12.04 -6.49 44.51
CA PRO A 286 10.86 -6.65 43.65
C PRO A 286 11.15 -6.42 42.15
N PHE A 287 12.26 -5.74 41.83
CA PHE A 287 12.78 -5.52 40.48
C PHE A 287 13.88 -6.50 40.01
N ASP A 288 14.39 -7.42 40.84
CA ASP A 288 15.41 -8.43 40.48
C ASP A 288 14.84 -9.82 40.16
N ARG A 289 13.54 -9.89 39.84
CA ARG A 289 13.16 -10.79 38.74
C ARG A 289 13.69 -10.20 37.44
N GLN A 290 14.90 -10.62 37.08
CA GLN A 290 15.33 -10.66 35.68
C GLN A 290 14.50 -11.70 34.93
N ASP A 291 13.20 -11.42 34.76
CA ASP A 291 12.40 -11.94 33.66
C ASP A 291 13.05 -11.39 32.38
N GLN A 292 14.12 -12.06 31.91
CA GLN A 292 14.75 -11.75 30.63
C GLN A 292 13.63 -11.73 29.58
N PRO A 293 13.48 -10.64 28.81
CA PRO A 293 12.40 -10.52 27.84
C PRO A 293 12.46 -11.75 26.92
N PRO A 294 11.32 -12.42 26.65
CA PRO A 294 11.32 -13.71 25.98
C PRO A 294 12.09 -13.60 24.67
N ALA A 295 13.03 -14.52 24.47
CA ALA A 295 13.93 -14.52 23.31
C ALA A 295 13.12 -14.71 22.02
N TRP A 296 12.66 -13.60 21.43
CA TRP A 296 11.77 -13.59 20.28
C TRP A 296 12.34 -14.43 19.14
N THR A 297 11.54 -15.37 18.63
CA THR A 297 11.96 -16.18 17.48
C THR A 297 12.05 -15.29 16.24
N PHE A 298 12.73 -15.78 15.19
CA PHE A 298 12.75 -15.08 13.90
C PHE A 298 11.34 -14.84 13.36
N PHE A 299 10.43 -15.80 13.57
CA PHE A 299 9.03 -15.68 13.18
C PHE A 299 8.29 -14.59 13.98
N ASP A 300 8.49 -14.54 15.30
CA ASP A 300 7.89 -13.48 16.14
C ASP A 300 8.36 -12.08 15.73
N GLN A 301 9.62 -11.94 15.31
CA GLN A 301 10.18 -10.68 14.81
C GLN A 301 9.62 -10.31 13.42
N ALA A 302 9.38 -11.30 12.55
CA ALA A 302 8.86 -11.08 11.20
C ALA A 302 7.34 -10.80 11.16
N LEU A 303 6.55 -11.42 12.04
CA LEU A 303 5.08 -11.43 11.97
C LEU A 303 4.42 -10.03 11.94
N PRO A 304 4.84 -9.01 12.72
CA PRO A 304 4.21 -7.69 12.64
C PRO A 304 4.53 -6.95 11.33
N ALA A 305 5.73 -7.14 10.77
CA ALA A 305 6.09 -6.59 9.46
C ALA A 305 5.31 -7.28 8.33
N LEU A 306 5.07 -8.59 8.45
CA LEU A 306 4.20 -9.36 7.56
C LEU A 306 2.77 -8.83 7.59
N ALA A 307 2.18 -8.69 8.78
CA ALA A 307 0.84 -8.14 8.94
C ALA A 307 0.69 -6.73 8.34
N GLY A 308 1.62 -5.81 8.66
CA GLY A 308 1.62 -4.45 8.14
C GLY A 308 1.79 -4.39 6.62
N SER A 309 2.68 -5.21 6.04
CA SER A 309 2.91 -5.25 4.59
C SER A 309 1.75 -5.86 3.82
N ALA A 310 1.16 -6.95 4.34
CA ALA A 310 -0.05 -7.54 3.79
C ALA A 310 -1.22 -6.54 3.82
N LEU A 311 -1.39 -5.79 4.92
CA LEU A 311 -2.45 -4.79 5.03
C LEU A 311 -2.23 -3.60 4.09
N LEU A 312 -0.99 -3.13 3.94
CA LEU A 312 -0.64 -2.10 2.96
C LEU A 312 -1.04 -2.54 1.55
N ALA A 313 -0.62 -3.74 1.13
CA ALA A 313 -0.90 -4.22 -0.21
C ALA A 313 -2.40 -4.47 -0.42
N ALA A 314 -3.09 -5.08 0.54
CA ALA A 314 -4.52 -5.36 0.47
C ALA A 314 -5.39 -4.07 0.45
N THR A 315 -5.05 -3.09 1.29
CA THR A 315 -5.67 -1.75 1.26
C THR A 315 -5.44 -1.08 -0.09
N THR A 316 -4.22 -1.16 -0.64
CA THR A 316 -3.93 -0.53 -1.92
C THR A 316 -4.72 -1.18 -3.05
N ASN A 317 -4.84 -2.52 -3.10
CA ASN A 317 -5.72 -3.22 -4.04
C ASN A 317 -7.16 -2.68 -3.99
N LEU A 318 -7.75 -2.60 -2.78
CA LEU A 318 -9.10 -2.06 -2.57
C LEU A 318 -9.27 -0.61 -3.07
N LEU A 319 -8.26 0.25 -2.89
CA LEU A 319 -8.30 1.64 -3.35
C LEU A 319 -8.12 1.75 -4.88
N THR A 320 -7.22 0.97 -5.46
CA THR A 320 -6.84 1.07 -6.89
C THR A 320 -7.79 0.32 -7.82
N MET A 321 -8.63 -0.59 -7.32
CA MET A 321 -9.60 -1.33 -8.14
C MET A 321 -10.62 -0.39 -8.81
N ASP A 322 -11.08 0.64 -8.10
CA ASP A 322 -12.16 1.52 -8.58
C ASP A 322 -11.65 2.79 -9.29
N VAL A 323 -10.48 3.32 -8.88
CA VAL A 323 -9.98 4.66 -9.28
C VAL A 323 -8.76 4.58 -10.24
N ALA A 324 -8.38 3.37 -10.65
CA ALA A 324 -7.15 2.97 -11.36
C ALA A 324 -5.83 3.03 -10.58
N ALA A 325 -4.90 2.16 -11.00
CA ALA A 325 -3.57 1.99 -10.41
C ALA A 325 -2.56 3.03 -10.91
N PHE A 326 -2.79 4.31 -10.63
CA PHE A 326 -1.84 5.39 -10.96
C PHE A 326 -0.75 5.61 -9.89
N PRO A 327 0.47 6.04 -10.27
CA PRO A 327 1.57 6.36 -9.34
C PRO A 327 1.19 7.16 -8.09
N LEU A 328 0.36 8.20 -8.27
CA LEU A 328 -0.08 9.07 -7.18
C LEU A 328 -0.99 8.34 -6.16
N LEU A 329 -1.84 7.41 -6.60
CA LEU A 329 -2.87 6.81 -5.75
C LEU A 329 -2.27 5.78 -4.78
N TRP A 330 -1.31 4.96 -5.23
CA TRP A 330 -0.62 4.00 -4.37
C TRP A 330 0.52 4.63 -3.55
N ALA A 331 1.02 5.81 -3.94
CA ALA A 331 1.99 6.55 -3.13
C ALA A 331 1.42 6.97 -1.77
N VAL A 332 0.12 7.27 -1.67
CA VAL A 332 -0.56 7.68 -0.41
C VAL A 332 -0.54 6.58 0.67
N PRO A 333 -1.08 5.35 0.46
CA PRO A 333 -1.06 4.31 1.47
C PRO A 333 0.38 3.89 1.84
N LEU A 334 1.30 3.85 0.86
CA LEU A 334 2.71 3.55 1.12
C LEU A 334 3.41 4.66 1.92
N ALA A 335 3.10 5.93 1.68
CA ALA A 335 3.62 7.05 2.47
C ALA A 335 3.15 7.00 3.93
N LEU A 336 1.88 6.68 4.18
CA LEU A 336 1.37 6.45 5.54
C LEU A 336 2.07 5.25 6.20
N TYR A 337 2.29 4.16 5.48
CA TYR A 337 3.01 2.98 5.97
C TYR A 337 4.49 3.26 6.29
N LEU A 338 5.17 4.10 5.50
CA LEU A 338 6.55 4.53 5.81
C LEU A 338 6.59 5.47 7.02
N LEU A 339 5.61 6.37 7.14
CA LEU A 339 5.48 7.27 8.28
C LEU A 339 5.34 6.50 9.60
N THR A 340 4.64 5.38 9.62
CA THR A 340 4.50 4.57 10.85
C THR A 340 5.81 3.88 11.24
N TRP A 341 6.67 3.45 10.30
CA TRP A 341 8.03 3.02 10.61
C TRP A 341 8.89 4.15 11.19
N ILE A 342 8.79 5.37 10.64
CA ILE A 342 9.51 6.56 11.16
C ILE A 342 9.09 6.85 12.60
N GLN A 343 7.78 6.82 12.89
CA GLN A 343 7.25 7.07 14.23
C GLN A 343 7.61 5.97 15.23
N ALA A 344 7.45 4.69 14.86
CA ALA A 344 7.75 3.57 15.75
C ALA A 344 9.24 3.45 16.11
N PHE A 345 10.14 3.93 15.24
CA PHE A 345 11.59 3.94 15.46
C PHE A 345 12.16 5.34 15.79
N ALA A 346 11.29 6.30 16.11
CA ALA A 346 11.71 7.61 16.59
C ALA A 346 12.40 7.51 17.96
N ALA A 347 13.28 8.47 18.28
CA ALA A 347 13.94 8.54 19.59
C ALA A 347 12.96 8.77 20.76
N ARG A 348 11.75 9.25 20.45
CA ARG A 348 10.58 9.28 21.33
C ARG A 348 9.41 8.72 20.52
N PRO A 349 9.15 7.39 20.57
CA PRO A 349 8.02 6.82 19.87
C PRO A 349 6.70 7.39 20.44
N PRO A 350 5.60 7.38 19.67
CA PRO A 350 4.30 7.81 20.18
C PRO A 350 3.90 6.98 21.40
N ASP A 351 3.36 7.65 22.43
CA ASP A 351 2.77 6.97 23.59
C ASP A 351 1.45 6.31 23.15
N LEU A 352 1.52 5.01 22.93
CA LEU A 352 0.38 4.18 22.56
C LEU A 352 -0.25 3.47 23.78
N THR A 353 0.13 3.79 25.02
CA THR A 353 -0.34 3.07 26.23
C THR A 353 -1.87 2.89 26.22
N GLY A 354 -2.34 1.64 26.30
CA GLY A 354 -3.77 1.31 26.13
C GLY A 354 -4.20 1.00 24.70
N TRP A 355 -3.27 0.85 23.75
CA TRP A 355 -3.60 0.44 22.38
C TRP A 355 -4.24 -0.96 22.35
N GLU A 356 -3.90 -1.84 23.30
CA GLU A 356 -4.51 -3.17 23.42
C GLU A 356 -6.03 -3.12 23.70
N ASP A 357 -6.52 -2.06 24.37
CA ASP A 357 -7.94 -1.80 24.61
C ASP A 357 -8.68 -1.25 23.37
N ARG A 358 -7.96 -0.68 22.41
CA ARG A 358 -8.53 -0.01 21.22
C ARG A 358 -8.34 -0.79 19.92
N PHE A 359 -7.43 -1.76 19.93
CA PHE A 359 -7.16 -2.65 18.80
C PHE A 359 -8.38 -3.47 18.34
N PRO A 360 -9.26 -3.99 19.24
CA PRO A 360 -10.46 -4.72 18.80
C PRO A 360 -11.41 -3.85 17.97
N ASP A 361 -11.61 -2.58 18.35
CA ASP A 361 -12.47 -1.65 17.60
C ASP A 361 -11.89 -1.29 16.24
N LEU A 362 -10.57 -1.17 16.14
CA LEU A 362 -9.90 -0.92 14.86
C LEU A 362 -10.04 -2.12 13.92
N LEU A 363 -9.97 -3.34 14.45
CA LEU A 363 -10.20 -4.57 13.68
C LEU A 363 -11.67 -4.69 13.24
N THR A 364 -12.64 -4.44 14.13
CA THR A 364 -14.06 -4.52 13.74
C THR A 364 -14.48 -3.39 12.81
N ALA A 365 -13.96 -2.16 12.98
CA ALA A 365 -14.17 -1.06 12.03
C ALA A 365 -13.55 -1.38 10.66
N GLY A 366 -12.31 -1.90 10.65
CA GLY A 366 -11.63 -2.36 9.44
C GLY A 366 -12.42 -3.39 8.66
N PHE A 367 -12.90 -4.43 9.35
CA PHE A 367 -13.71 -5.47 8.74
C PHE A 367 -15.12 -5.01 8.34
N SER A 368 -15.76 -4.13 9.12
CA SER A 368 -17.07 -3.57 8.77
C SER A 368 -16.99 -2.75 7.48
N LEU A 369 -15.96 -1.93 7.31
CA LEU A 369 -15.73 -1.16 6.08
C LEU A 369 -15.47 -2.08 4.87
N TYR A 370 -14.76 -3.18 5.07
CA TYR A 370 -14.60 -4.23 4.06
C TYR A 370 -15.95 -4.87 3.67
N LEU A 371 -16.78 -5.29 4.64
CA LEU A 371 -18.10 -5.86 4.34
C LEU A 371 -19.02 -4.87 3.61
N ILE A 372 -19.09 -3.62 4.07
CA ILE A 372 -19.86 -2.55 3.40
C ILE A 372 -19.43 -2.42 1.92
N THR A 373 -18.13 -2.58 1.66
CA THR A 373 -17.58 -2.53 0.30
C THR A 373 -17.93 -3.76 -0.52
N GLN A 374 -17.76 -4.98 0.01
CA GLN A 374 -18.06 -6.22 -0.72
C GLN A 374 -19.57 -6.43 -0.98
N LEU A 375 -20.43 -6.00 -0.05
CA LEU A 375 -21.88 -6.09 -0.16
C LEU A 375 -22.49 -4.99 -1.06
N GLY A 376 -21.68 -4.22 -1.78
CA GLY A 376 -22.14 -3.27 -2.80
C GLY A 376 -22.75 -1.96 -2.28
N PHE A 377 -22.54 -1.60 -1.01
CA PHE A 377 -23.16 -0.39 -0.45
C PHE A 377 -22.48 0.90 -0.91
N THR A 378 -23.29 1.90 -1.24
CA THR A 378 -22.88 3.19 -1.79
C THR A 378 -22.51 4.19 -0.69
N LEU A 379 -21.35 3.98 -0.06
CA LEU A 379 -20.60 5.11 0.51
C LEU A 379 -19.81 5.81 -0.60
N GLU A 380 -19.63 7.13 -0.48
CA GLU A 380 -18.78 7.91 -1.37
C GLU A 380 -17.35 7.33 -1.41
N ALA A 381 -16.76 7.22 -2.60
CA ALA A 381 -15.42 6.67 -2.79
C ALA A 381 -14.35 7.36 -1.92
N THR A 382 -14.44 8.69 -1.77
CA THR A 382 -13.57 9.49 -0.89
C THR A 382 -13.67 9.05 0.57
N VAL A 383 -14.88 8.80 1.08
CA VAL A 383 -15.13 8.39 2.46
C VAL A 383 -14.66 6.95 2.69
N LYS A 384 -14.94 6.03 1.76
CA LYS A 384 -14.40 4.65 1.79
C LYS A 384 -12.88 4.68 1.84
N GLY A 385 -12.26 5.44 0.93
CA GLY A 385 -10.81 5.53 0.81
C GLY A 385 -10.14 6.12 2.03
N ALA A 386 -10.67 7.23 2.55
CA ALA A 386 -10.19 7.83 3.80
C ALA A 386 -10.30 6.85 4.99
N GLY A 387 -11.41 6.11 5.10
CA GLY A 387 -11.59 5.07 6.12
C GLY A 387 -10.50 4.00 6.06
N PHE A 388 -10.27 3.40 4.89
CA PHE A 388 -9.24 2.37 4.70
C PHE A 388 -7.82 2.91 4.99
N LEU A 389 -7.51 4.16 4.60
CA LEU A 389 -6.23 4.79 4.89
C LEU A 389 -6.01 5.06 6.39
N VAL A 390 -7.05 5.47 7.11
CA VAL A 390 -7.00 5.65 8.58
C VAL A 390 -6.79 4.31 9.28
N ILE A 391 -7.51 3.27 8.87
CA ILE A 391 -7.37 1.91 9.42
C ILE A 391 -5.95 1.38 9.16
N LEU A 392 -5.45 1.50 7.93
CA LEU A 392 -4.08 1.14 7.54
C LEU A 392 -3.05 1.84 8.45
N TYR A 393 -3.15 3.16 8.61
CA TYR A 393 -2.20 3.93 9.40
C TYR A 393 -2.13 3.46 10.86
N PHE A 394 -3.26 3.39 11.57
CA PHE A 394 -3.25 2.99 12.99
C PHE A 394 -2.86 1.51 13.17
N MET A 395 -3.31 0.63 12.28
CA MET A 395 -3.03 -0.81 12.36
C MET A 395 -1.55 -1.10 12.08
N ALA A 396 -0.97 -0.44 11.07
CA ALA A 396 0.46 -0.52 10.76
C ALA A 396 1.31 0.10 11.89
N LEU A 397 0.90 1.25 12.47
CA LEU A 397 1.61 1.88 13.59
C LEU A 397 1.70 0.97 14.81
N ILE A 398 0.62 0.28 15.14
CA ILE A 398 0.60 -0.69 16.24
C ILE A 398 1.51 -1.87 15.90
N CYS A 399 1.41 -2.44 14.69
CA CYS A 399 2.29 -3.53 14.26
C CYS A 399 3.79 -3.14 14.27
N HIS A 400 4.14 -1.94 13.83
CA HIS A 400 5.53 -1.46 13.80
C HIS A 400 6.04 -1.11 15.21
N THR A 401 5.19 -0.61 16.10
CA THR A 401 5.54 -0.43 17.52
C THR A 401 5.78 -1.78 18.20
N VAL A 402 4.93 -2.78 17.95
CA VAL A 402 5.16 -4.17 18.39
C VAL A 402 6.50 -4.70 17.84
N ALA A 403 6.82 -4.47 16.56
CA ALA A 403 8.12 -4.83 16.00
C ALA A 403 9.29 -4.14 16.73
N ARG A 404 9.17 -2.84 17.08
CA ARG A 404 10.18 -2.10 17.85
C ARG A 404 10.40 -2.69 19.25
N HIS A 405 9.35 -3.17 19.92
CA HIS A 405 9.46 -3.86 21.21
C HIS A 405 10.12 -5.25 21.09
N ARG A 406 10.12 -5.87 19.90
CA ARG A 406 10.81 -7.15 19.62
C ARG A 406 12.26 -6.98 19.15
N GLN A 407 12.76 -5.75 19.09
CA GLN A 407 14.15 -5.45 18.75
C GLN A 407 15.11 -5.93 19.85
N PRO A 408 16.14 -6.74 19.53
CA PRO A 408 17.16 -7.14 20.50
C PRO A 408 17.93 -5.95 21.07
N ALA A 409 18.23 -5.97 22.37
CA ALA A 409 19.11 -5.00 23.01
C ALA A 409 20.58 -5.16 22.57
N GLU A 410 21.02 -6.40 22.31
CA GLU A 410 22.40 -6.67 21.90
C GLU A 410 22.67 -6.31 20.42
N PRO A 411 23.78 -5.59 20.12
CA PRO A 411 24.20 -5.30 18.76
C PRO A 411 24.32 -6.52 17.84
N ALA A 412 24.68 -7.68 18.41
CA ALA A 412 24.82 -8.93 17.67
C ALA A 412 23.49 -9.42 17.05
N GLY A 413 22.35 -9.13 17.67
CA GLY A 413 21.03 -9.56 17.22
C GLY A 413 20.42 -8.66 16.13
N LEU A 414 20.86 -7.41 16.01
CA LEU A 414 20.18 -6.39 15.19
C LEU A 414 20.12 -6.73 13.70
N THR A 415 21.16 -7.34 13.12
CA THR A 415 21.09 -7.73 11.70
C THR A 415 20.12 -8.89 11.46
N ARG A 416 19.99 -9.82 12.40
CA ARG A 416 18.97 -10.89 12.32
C ARG A 416 17.56 -10.29 12.46
N PHE A 417 17.39 -9.31 13.34
CA PHE A 417 16.14 -8.58 13.51
C PHE A 417 15.72 -7.85 12.23
N TYR A 418 16.59 -7.03 11.63
CA TYR A 418 16.26 -6.35 10.36
C TYR A 418 16.02 -7.34 9.20
N LEU A 419 16.74 -8.46 9.16
CA LEU A 419 16.46 -9.55 8.22
C LEU A 419 15.06 -10.16 8.43
N ALA A 420 14.62 -10.32 9.69
CA ALA A 420 13.26 -10.77 10.02
C ALA A 420 12.20 -9.75 9.59
N LEU A 421 12.43 -8.44 9.79
CA LEU A 421 11.52 -7.40 9.31
C LEU A 421 11.38 -7.43 7.78
N ALA A 422 12.49 -7.52 7.05
CA ALA A 422 12.48 -7.63 5.58
C ALA A 422 11.83 -8.93 5.10
N ALA A 423 12.05 -10.06 5.79
CA ALA A 423 11.40 -11.32 5.49
C ALA A 423 9.88 -11.24 5.71
N GLY A 424 9.44 -10.60 6.80
CA GLY A 424 8.02 -10.31 7.04
C GLY A 424 7.42 -9.45 5.94
N GLY A 425 8.05 -8.31 5.61
CA GLY A 425 7.63 -7.43 4.52
C GLY A 425 7.49 -8.15 3.18
N ALA A 426 8.51 -8.92 2.80
CA ALA A 426 8.48 -9.74 1.59
C ALA A 426 7.37 -10.79 1.62
N LEU A 427 7.19 -11.54 2.70
CA LEU A 427 6.12 -12.55 2.81
C LEU A 427 4.72 -11.91 2.75
N GLY A 428 4.51 -10.75 3.35
CA GLY A 428 3.24 -10.03 3.28
C GLY A 428 2.89 -9.56 1.87
N SER A 429 3.87 -9.00 1.15
CA SER A 429 3.66 -8.57 -0.24
C SER A 429 3.58 -9.74 -1.23
N LEU A 430 4.36 -10.81 -1.03
CA LEU A 430 4.24 -12.06 -1.80
C LEU A 430 2.88 -12.72 -1.61
N PHE A 431 2.35 -12.73 -0.38
CA PHE A 431 1.02 -13.22 -0.11
C PHE A 431 -0.02 -12.43 -0.90
N VAL A 432 -0.03 -11.09 -0.85
CA VAL A 432 -1.05 -10.31 -1.56
C VAL A 432 -0.86 -10.31 -3.08
N GLY A 433 0.37 -10.15 -3.56
CA GLY A 433 0.66 -10.03 -4.99
C GLY A 433 0.64 -11.36 -5.76
N LEU A 434 0.91 -12.49 -5.11
CA LEU A 434 1.03 -13.81 -5.76
C LEU A 434 0.13 -14.88 -5.13
N GLY A 435 0.06 -14.96 -3.80
CA GLY A 435 -0.67 -16.01 -3.09
C GLY A 435 -2.19 -15.81 -3.12
N ALA A 436 -2.66 -14.60 -2.82
CA ALA A 436 -4.07 -14.27 -2.68
C ALA A 436 -4.87 -14.49 -3.98
N PRO A 437 -4.38 -14.13 -5.19
CA PRO A 437 -5.07 -14.48 -6.44
C PRO A 437 -5.25 -15.99 -6.68
N LEU A 438 -4.37 -16.83 -6.13
CA LEU A 438 -4.42 -18.29 -6.30
C LEU A 438 -5.31 -18.99 -5.26
N VAL A 439 -5.56 -18.35 -4.12
CA VAL A 439 -6.32 -18.92 -2.99
C VAL A 439 -7.71 -18.31 -2.88
N PHE A 440 -7.84 -17.02 -3.18
CA PHE A 440 -9.08 -16.28 -3.13
C PHE A 440 -9.44 -15.81 -4.53
N SER A 441 -10.63 -16.16 -4.98
CA SER A 441 -11.22 -15.51 -6.14
C SER A 441 -11.52 -14.02 -5.84
N GLY A 442 -11.79 -13.66 -4.57
CA GLY A 442 -12.04 -12.27 -4.13
C GLY A 442 -10.89 -11.59 -3.38
N LEU A 443 -11.14 -10.37 -2.88
CA LEU A 443 -10.18 -9.55 -2.12
C LEU A 443 -10.02 -10.00 -0.64
N GLY A 444 -9.98 -11.32 -0.43
CA GLY A 444 -9.89 -11.97 0.86
C GLY A 444 -8.59 -11.70 1.64
N GLU A 445 -7.57 -11.15 0.98
CA GLU A 445 -6.32 -10.77 1.62
C GLU A 445 -6.48 -9.68 2.70
N TYR A 446 -7.47 -8.79 2.58
CA TYR A 446 -7.67 -7.69 3.52
C TYR A 446 -8.13 -8.18 4.91
N PRO A 447 -9.23 -8.96 5.04
CA PRO A 447 -9.60 -9.51 6.34
C PRO A 447 -8.53 -10.49 6.88
N PHE A 448 -7.80 -11.19 6.02
CA PHE A 448 -6.65 -12.01 6.45
C PHE A 448 -5.49 -11.17 7.02
N ALA A 449 -5.19 -10.01 6.43
CA ALA A 449 -4.19 -9.09 6.96
C ALA A 449 -4.59 -8.50 8.32
N LEU A 450 -5.87 -8.20 8.54
CA LEU A 450 -6.39 -7.82 9.87
C LEU A 450 -6.20 -8.96 10.89
N PHE A 451 -6.47 -10.21 10.50
CA PHE A 451 -6.20 -11.39 11.34
C PHE A 451 -4.70 -11.56 11.66
N LEU A 452 -3.82 -11.35 10.68
CA LEU A 452 -2.37 -11.39 10.90
C LEU A 452 -1.92 -10.29 11.88
N GLY A 453 -2.48 -9.08 11.78
CA GLY A 453 -2.26 -8.00 12.75
C GLY A 453 -2.70 -8.38 14.15
N ALA A 454 -3.89 -8.99 14.27
CA ALA A 454 -4.40 -9.52 15.53
C ALA A 454 -3.50 -10.58 16.15
N TRP A 455 -2.98 -11.50 15.33
CA TRP A 455 -2.06 -12.54 15.77
C TRP A 455 -0.69 -11.97 16.16
N ALA A 456 -0.18 -10.98 15.41
CA ALA A 456 1.04 -10.26 15.71
C ALA A 456 0.95 -9.57 17.07
N VAL A 457 -0.15 -8.86 17.32
CA VAL A 457 -0.46 -8.19 18.59
C VAL A 457 -0.52 -9.19 19.74
N TRP A 458 -1.34 -10.24 19.62
CA TRP A 458 -1.61 -11.21 20.68
C TRP A 458 -0.35 -11.89 21.24
N ARG A 459 0.68 -12.10 20.40
CA ARG A 459 1.95 -12.72 20.82
C ARG A 459 2.83 -11.78 21.67
N THR A 460 2.43 -10.53 21.90
CA THR A 460 3.13 -9.56 22.75
C THR A 460 2.52 -9.60 24.16
N PRO A 461 3.28 -9.89 25.23
CA PRO A 461 2.78 -9.68 26.58
C PRO A 461 2.56 -8.17 26.82
N PRO A 462 1.55 -7.77 27.61
CA PRO A 462 1.38 -6.38 28.01
C PRO A 462 2.62 -5.90 28.77
N PRO A 463 2.98 -4.59 28.69
CA PRO A 463 4.17 -4.08 29.36
C PRO A 463 4.10 -4.28 30.89
N ALA A 464 5.19 -4.75 31.49
CA ALA A 464 5.25 -4.90 32.94
C ALA A 464 4.99 -3.55 33.64
N GLY A 465 3.96 -3.50 34.48
CA GLY A 465 3.55 -2.28 35.20
C GLY A 465 2.31 -1.56 34.67
N THR A 466 1.68 -2.01 33.57
CA THR A 466 0.37 -1.47 33.15
C THR A 466 -0.74 -1.95 34.09
N ALA A 467 -1.04 -1.17 35.12
CA ALA A 467 -2.32 -1.27 35.81
C ALA A 467 -3.47 -1.00 34.82
N PRO A 468 -4.66 -1.62 35.00
CA PRO A 468 -5.83 -1.32 34.15
C PRO A 468 -6.13 0.17 34.14
N LEU A 469 -6.50 0.70 32.96
CA LEU A 469 -6.65 2.13 32.67
C LEU A 469 -7.67 2.87 33.55
N ALA A 470 -7.23 3.31 34.72
CA ALA A 470 -7.86 4.35 35.52
C ALA A 470 -7.11 5.69 35.32
N GLY A 471 -7.33 6.33 34.16
CA GLY A 471 -6.95 7.74 33.94
C GLY A 471 -5.58 8.01 33.29
N SER A 472 -5.43 7.70 32.00
CA SER A 472 -4.28 8.20 31.21
C SER A 472 -4.45 9.69 30.84
N LYS A 473 -3.45 10.52 31.19
CA LYS A 473 -3.50 11.99 30.99
C LYS A 473 -3.55 12.45 29.52
N LEU A 474 -3.31 11.56 28.56
CA LEU A 474 -3.39 11.88 27.13
C LEU A 474 -4.84 12.05 26.65
N GLY A 475 -5.79 11.34 27.27
CA GLY A 475 -7.23 11.51 27.00
C GLY A 475 -7.77 12.89 27.36
N ALA A 476 -7.08 13.63 28.24
CA ALA A 476 -7.49 14.96 28.69
C ALA A 476 -7.00 16.12 27.80
N ARG A 477 -6.27 15.86 26.70
CA ARG A 477 -5.64 16.91 25.87
C ARG A 477 -6.04 16.94 24.39
N LEU A 478 -6.69 15.90 23.86
CA LEU A 478 -7.50 16.03 22.65
C LEU A 478 -8.98 15.97 23.06
N PRO A 479 -9.86 16.82 22.49
CA PRO A 479 -11.29 16.77 22.75
C PRO A 479 -11.94 15.61 21.96
N TRP A 480 -11.49 14.39 22.21
CA TRP A 480 -12.31 13.22 21.92
C TRP A 480 -13.44 13.22 22.95
N PRO A 481 -14.73 13.25 22.56
CA PRO A 481 -15.80 13.21 23.54
C PRO A 481 -15.70 11.92 24.36
N ASP A 482 -15.96 11.99 25.66
CA ASP A 482 -15.84 10.85 26.59
C ASP A 482 -17.01 9.86 26.37
N LEU A 483 -16.90 9.16 25.25
CA LEU A 483 -17.86 8.21 24.66
C LEU A 483 -17.79 6.83 25.33
N THR A 484 -17.26 6.78 26.55
CA THR A 484 -16.74 5.59 27.24
C THR A 484 -17.69 5.02 28.29
N LEU A 485 -18.79 5.71 28.62
CA LEU A 485 -19.74 5.34 29.68
C LEU A 485 -21.18 5.08 29.21
N ASP A 486 -21.46 5.22 27.91
CA ASP A 486 -22.82 5.00 27.39
C ASP A 486 -22.91 3.65 26.65
N PRO A 487 -23.48 2.59 27.26
CA PRO A 487 -23.70 1.30 26.59
C PRO A 487 -24.71 1.39 25.44
N PHE A 488 -25.46 2.49 25.33
CA PHE A 488 -26.30 2.79 24.17
C PHE A 488 -25.55 3.56 23.08
N LEU A 489 -24.28 3.93 23.26
CA LEU A 489 -23.51 4.56 22.18
C LEU A 489 -23.33 3.66 20.95
N PRO A 490 -22.97 2.36 21.05
CA PRO A 490 -22.98 1.46 19.89
C PRO A 490 -24.35 1.42 19.19
N ILE A 491 -25.44 1.55 19.97
CA ILE A 491 -26.82 1.61 19.48
C ILE A 491 -27.12 2.97 18.83
N ARG A 492 -26.56 4.07 19.32
CA ARG A 492 -26.68 5.41 18.72
C ARG A 492 -25.76 5.63 17.52
N ILE A 493 -24.58 5.01 17.47
CA ILE A 493 -23.71 4.97 16.28
C ILE A 493 -24.34 4.03 15.25
N GLY A 494 -24.80 2.85 15.66
CA GLY A 494 -25.58 1.95 14.79
C GLY A 494 -26.86 2.62 14.28
N GLY A 495 -27.56 3.39 15.12
CA GLY A 495 -28.74 4.18 14.75
C GLY A 495 -28.41 5.41 13.90
N LEU A 496 -27.25 6.06 14.09
CA LEU A 496 -26.78 7.14 13.23
C LEU A 496 -26.35 6.60 11.86
N LEU A 497 -25.70 5.44 11.82
CA LEU A 497 -25.41 4.70 10.59
C LEU A 497 -26.69 4.15 9.94
N LEU A 498 -27.73 3.83 10.72
CA LEU A 498 -29.07 3.52 10.22
C LEU A 498 -29.67 4.74 9.54
N ILE A 499 -29.63 5.91 10.17
CA ILE A 499 -30.14 7.16 9.61
C ILE A 499 -29.33 7.59 8.36
N VAL A 500 -28.00 7.51 8.42
CA VAL A 500 -27.08 7.84 7.32
C VAL A 500 -27.07 6.76 6.22
N GLY A 501 -27.51 5.54 6.49
CA GLY A 501 -27.73 4.48 5.50
C GLY A 501 -29.11 4.52 4.86
N ILE A 502 -30.14 4.88 5.64
CA ILE A 502 -31.53 5.04 5.16
C ILE A 502 -31.68 6.31 4.32
N LEU A 503 -31.05 7.44 4.68
CA LEU A 503 -31.18 8.69 3.90
C LEU A 503 -30.77 8.51 2.42
N PRO A 504 -29.62 7.89 2.08
CA PRO A 504 -29.26 7.60 0.69
C PRO A 504 -30.09 6.48 0.08
N ALA A 505 -30.49 5.46 0.86
CA ALA A 505 -31.36 4.40 0.35
C ALA A 505 -32.75 4.93 -0.07
N ALA A 506 -33.29 5.91 0.65
CA ALA A 506 -34.51 6.63 0.28
C ALA A 506 -34.39 7.45 -1.02
N PHE A 507 -33.16 7.71 -1.49
CA PHE A 507 -32.87 8.33 -2.79
C PHE A 507 -32.51 7.33 -3.90
N ASN A 508 -32.19 6.07 -3.57
CA ASN A 508 -31.62 5.12 -4.53
C ASN A 508 -32.62 4.00 -4.89
N ARG A 509 -33.37 4.20 -5.99
CA ARG A 509 -34.53 3.38 -6.43
C ARG A 509 -34.16 1.98 -6.99
N GLY A 510 -33.37 1.19 -6.27
CA GLY A 510 -32.89 -0.10 -6.79
C GLY A 510 -32.49 -1.18 -5.78
N MET A 511 -32.46 -0.92 -4.47
CA MET A 511 -32.23 -1.96 -3.46
C MET A 511 -33.56 -2.43 -2.84
N PRO A 512 -33.72 -3.73 -2.51
CA PRO A 512 -34.80 -4.17 -1.65
C PRO A 512 -34.73 -3.46 -0.29
N GLU A 513 -35.87 -3.00 0.23
CA GLU A 513 -35.95 -2.18 1.46
C GLU A 513 -35.31 -2.84 2.70
N THR A 514 -35.14 -4.16 2.69
CA THR A 514 -34.53 -4.97 3.76
C THR A 514 -33.00 -4.97 3.76
N GLY A 515 -32.34 -4.68 2.63
CA GLY A 515 -30.89 -4.77 2.49
C GLY A 515 -30.10 -3.80 3.40
N PRO A 516 -30.40 -2.48 3.37
CA PRO A 516 -29.76 -1.50 4.25
C PRO A 516 -29.97 -1.76 5.74
N PHE A 517 -31.14 -2.31 6.11
CA PHE A 517 -31.44 -2.70 7.49
C PHE A 517 -30.55 -3.85 7.95
N LEU A 518 -30.42 -4.92 7.16
CA LEU A 518 -29.59 -6.09 7.49
C LEU A 518 -28.11 -5.72 7.63
N VAL A 519 -27.57 -4.87 6.75
CA VAL A 519 -26.16 -4.43 6.86
C VAL A 519 -25.95 -3.48 8.02
N THR A 520 -26.89 -2.59 8.33
CA THR A 520 -26.77 -1.77 9.53
C THR A 520 -26.84 -2.62 10.81
N ALA A 521 -27.72 -3.63 10.84
CA ALA A 521 -27.79 -4.58 11.94
C ALA A 521 -26.49 -5.39 12.08
N ALA A 522 -25.89 -5.84 10.97
CA ALA A 522 -24.60 -6.52 10.96
C ALA A 522 -23.45 -5.63 11.46
N VAL A 523 -23.35 -4.38 10.96
CA VAL A 523 -22.34 -3.41 11.41
C VAL A 523 -22.55 -3.05 12.89
N GLY A 524 -23.79 -2.84 13.33
CA GLY A 524 -24.12 -2.58 14.74
C GLY A 524 -23.74 -3.75 15.64
N ALA A 525 -24.06 -4.99 15.23
CA ALA A 525 -23.65 -6.21 15.93
C ALA A 525 -22.11 -6.36 15.97
N MET A 526 -21.41 -5.98 14.91
CA MET A 526 -19.94 -5.98 14.85
C MET A 526 -19.29 -4.93 15.75
N VAL A 527 -19.86 -3.73 15.85
CA VAL A 527 -19.38 -2.69 16.79
C VAL A 527 -19.64 -3.13 18.23
N TYR A 528 -20.82 -3.69 18.52
CA TYR A 528 -21.13 -4.28 19.82
C TYR A 528 -20.16 -5.42 20.18
N LEU A 529 -19.86 -6.30 19.23
CA LEU A 529 -18.93 -7.41 19.39
C LEU A 529 -17.49 -6.94 19.61
N GLY A 530 -17.05 -5.86 18.94
CA GLY A 530 -15.77 -5.20 19.23
C GLY A 530 -15.69 -4.67 20.66
N HIS A 531 -16.77 -4.10 21.18
CA HIS A 531 -16.86 -3.64 22.57
C HIS A 531 -16.84 -4.81 23.57
N ALA A 532 -17.64 -5.86 23.33
CA ALA A 532 -17.64 -7.08 24.15
C ALA A 532 -16.25 -7.76 24.17
N LEU A 533 -15.50 -7.68 23.07
CA LEU A 533 -14.12 -8.12 23.00
C LEU A 533 -13.12 -7.20 23.70
N ARG A 534 -13.31 -5.88 23.69
CA ARG A 534 -12.51 -4.95 24.53
C ARG A 534 -12.63 -5.37 26.00
N ASP A 535 -13.85 -5.64 26.46
CA ASP A 535 -14.07 -6.11 27.83
C ASP A 535 -13.51 -7.51 28.10
N ALA A 536 -13.48 -8.40 27.10
CA ALA A 536 -12.78 -9.69 27.20
C ALA A 536 -11.25 -9.52 27.24
N ALA A 537 -10.68 -8.62 26.44
CA ALA A 537 -9.25 -8.31 26.43
C ALA A 537 -8.79 -7.72 27.77
N ARG A 538 -9.58 -6.81 28.36
CA ARG A 538 -9.37 -6.28 29.73
C ARG A 538 -9.38 -7.35 30.81
N ARG A 539 -10.06 -8.48 30.57
CA ARG A 539 -10.07 -9.68 31.44
C ARG A 539 -8.99 -10.71 31.08
N GLY A 540 -7.99 -10.33 30.28
CA GLY A 540 -6.89 -11.20 29.85
C GLY A 540 -7.27 -12.25 28.79
N GLN A 541 -8.49 -12.21 28.25
CA GLN A 541 -9.02 -13.25 27.34
C GLN A 541 -8.64 -13.01 25.87
N HIS A 542 -7.40 -12.58 25.60
CA HIS A 542 -6.92 -12.23 24.25
C HIS A 542 -6.98 -13.40 23.23
N ARG A 543 -7.25 -14.64 23.66
CA ARG A 543 -7.55 -15.77 22.76
C ARG A 543 -8.89 -15.59 22.03
N ALA A 544 -9.90 -14.99 22.67
CA ALA A 544 -11.20 -14.71 22.06
C ALA A 544 -11.06 -13.75 20.87
N PHE A 545 -10.06 -12.87 20.91
CA PHE A 545 -9.77 -11.92 19.86
C PHE A 545 -9.23 -12.57 18.58
N VAL A 546 -8.28 -13.51 18.70
CA VAL A 546 -7.78 -14.28 17.54
C VAL A 546 -8.88 -15.18 16.97
N VAL A 547 -9.73 -15.76 17.82
CA VAL A 547 -10.90 -16.56 17.38
C VAL A 547 -11.90 -15.69 16.63
N LEU A 548 -12.22 -14.48 17.10
CA LEU A 548 -13.09 -13.58 16.32
C LEU A 548 -12.42 -13.14 15.02
N ALA A 549 -11.15 -12.73 15.04
CA ALA A 549 -10.47 -12.30 13.83
C ALA A 549 -10.43 -13.43 12.78
N ALA A 550 -10.32 -14.69 13.21
CA ALA A 550 -10.46 -15.85 12.33
C ALA A 550 -11.91 -16.05 11.84
N ALA A 551 -12.92 -15.94 12.72
CA ALA A 551 -14.32 -16.06 12.33
C ALA A 551 -14.76 -14.95 11.36
N LEU A 552 -14.38 -13.70 11.63
CA LEU A 552 -14.54 -12.58 10.70
C LEU A 552 -13.79 -12.86 9.41
N CYS A 553 -12.53 -13.31 9.45
CA CYS A 553 -11.81 -13.66 8.23
C CYS A 553 -12.58 -14.69 7.40
N LEU A 554 -13.05 -15.79 7.98
CA LEU A 554 -13.86 -16.79 7.28
C LEU A 554 -15.14 -16.20 6.68
N VAL A 555 -15.88 -15.38 7.42
CA VAL A 555 -17.05 -14.65 6.91
C VAL A 555 -16.67 -13.69 5.77
N GLY A 556 -15.53 -13.01 5.86
CA GLY A 556 -15.05 -12.07 4.85
C GLY A 556 -14.54 -12.74 3.57
N LEU A 557 -14.16 -14.01 3.63
CA LEU A 557 -13.87 -14.85 2.48
C LEU A 557 -15.16 -15.34 1.79
N ASP A 558 -16.22 -15.58 2.55
CA ASP A 558 -17.53 -16.03 2.05
C ASP A 558 -18.46 -14.87 1.60
N ALA A 559 -18.30 -13.67 2.18
CA ALA A 559 -19.09 -12.45 1.90
C ALA A 559 -18.94 -11.89 0.47
N TRP A 560 -18.34 -12.66 -0.44
CA TRP A 560 -18.05 -12.27 -1.81
C TRP A 560 -19.17 -12.63 -2.81
N GLY A 561 -20.38 -12.82 -2.28
CA GLY A 561 -21.60 -13.09 -3.04
C GLY A 561 -22.13 -11.88 -3.81
N THR A 562 -22.63 -12.14 -5.01
CA THR A 562 -23.38 -11.20 -5.85
C THR A 562 -24.85 -11.13 -5.42
N SER A 563 -25.56 -10.04 -5.78
CA SER A 563 -27.03 -9.93 -5.60
C SER A 563 -27.86 -10.88 -6.50
N GLY A 564 -27.25 -11.95 -6.99
CA GLY A 564 -27.75 -12.90 -7.97
C GLY A 564 -26.86 -14.15 -8.01
N THR A 565 -27.23 -15.12 -8.84
CA THR A 565 -26.56 -16.43 -8.94
C THR A 565 -25.22 -16.30 -9.64
N LEU A 566 -24.11 -16.41 -8.88
CA LEU A 566 -22.76 -16.47 -9.44
C LEU A 566 -22.63 -17.69 -10.39
N ARG A 567 -22.04 -17.47 -11.56
CA ARG A 567 -21.80 -18.49 -12.58
C ARG A 567 -20.33 -18.85 -12.69
N GLU A 568 -19.47 -17.85 -12.77
CA GLU A 568 -18.02 -18.01 -12.80
C GLU A 568 -17.37 -16.77 -12.17
N ALA A 569 -16.28 -16.96 -11.43
CA ALA A 569 -15.45 -15.87 -10.95
C ALA A 569 -13.99 -16.22 -11.20
N ILE A 570 -13.26 -15.32 -11.86
CA ILE A 570 -11.84 -15.47 -12.18
C ILE A 570 -11.10 -14.30 -11.55
N ARG A 571 -9.97 -14.57 -10.89
CA ARG A 571 -9.01 -13.55 -10.50
C ARG A 571 -7.66 -13.92 -11.06
N ASN A 572 -7.11 -13.05 -11.89
CA ASN A 572 -5.88 -13.27 -12.60
C ASN A 572 -5.00 -12.01 -12.53
N PHE A 573 -4.04 -11.88 -13.45
CA PHE A 573 -3.17 -10.73 -13.49
C PHE A 573 -3.87 -9.44 -13.96
N TYR A 574 -4.77 -9.51 -14.94
CA TYR A 574 -5.38 -8.32 -15.51
C TYR A 574 -6.48 -7.78 -14.63
N GLY A 575 -7.24 -8.64 -13.95
CA GLY A 575 -8.17 -8.20 -12.94
C GLY A 575 -8.96 -9.32 -12.27
N LEU A 576 -10.20 -8.98 -11.95
CA LEU A 576 -11.11 -9.78 -11.15
C LEU A 576 -12.46 -9.74 -11.85
N TYR A 577 -12.86 -10.86 -12.44
CA TYR A 577 -14.07 -11.01 -13.23
C TYR A 577 -15.13 -11.76 -12.44
N LYS A 578 -16.39 -11.36 -12.61
CA LYS A 578 -17.57 -12.11 -12.19
C LYS A 578 -18.55 -12.21 -13.34
N VAL A 579 -19.03 -13.42 -13.62
CA VAL A 579 -20.26 -13.64 -14.39
C VAL A 579 -21.34 -14.10 -13.42
N TYR A 580 -22.47 -13.40 -13.39
CA TYR A 580 -23.60 -13.74 -12.53
C TYR A 580 -24.93 -13.44 -13.22
N ASP A 581 -25.96 -14.19 -12.85
CA ASP A 581 -27.34 -14.00 -13.33
C ASP A 581 -28.18 -13.34 -12.24
N SER A 582 -28.87 -12.24 -12.57
CA SER A 582 -29.81 -11.56 -11.67
C SER A 582 -31.11 -11.29 -12.41
N GLY A 583 -32.19 -11.94 -11.99
CA GLY A 583 -33.42 -12.05 -12.78
C GLY A 583 -33.14 -12.71 -14.14
N ASP A 584 -33.76 -12.21 -15.19
CA ASP A 584 -33.60 -12.68 -16.57
C ASP A 584 -32.42 -12.01 -17.31
N THR A 585 -31.40 -11.51 -16.58
CA THR A 585 -30.22 -10.85 -17.16
C THR A 585 -28.93 -11.43 -16.58
N ARG A 586 -27.97 -11.70 -17.46
CA ARG A 586 -26.60 -12.10 -17.12
C ARG A 586 -25.66 -10.91 -17.23
N PHE A 587 -24.78 -10.75 -16.26
CA PHE A 587 -23.83 -9.64 -16.17
C PHE A 587 -22.39 -10.13 -16.26
N LEU A 588 -21.53 -9.37 -16.95
CA LEU A 588 -20.08 -9.45 -16.83
C LEU A 588 -19.61 -8.24 -16.00
N GLN A 589 -19.02 -8.49 -14.84
CA GLN A 589 -18.38 -7.48 -14.01
C GLN A 589 -16.86 -7.69 -14.04
N MET A 590 -16.10 -6.60 -14.08
CA MET A 590 -14.66 -6.60 -13.82
C MET A 590 -14.36 -5.51 -12.79
N GLY A 591 -13.69 -5.88 -11.69
CA GLY A 591 -13.56 -5.00 -10.53
C GLY A 591 -14.94 -4.64 -9.97
N SER A 592 -15.26 -3.34 -9.94
CA SER A 592 -16.61 -2.85 -9.59
C SER A 592 -17.47 -2.51 -10.81
N THR A 593 -16.88 -2.43 -12.01
CA THR A 593 -17.55 -1.95 -13.23
C THR A 593 -18.19 -3.10 -14.00
N LEU A 594 -19.37 -2.86 -14.57
CA LEU A 594 -20.06 -3.80 -15.45
C LEU A 594 -19.57 -3.59 -16.89
N HIS A 595 -18.99 -4.61 -17.51
CA HIS A 595 -18.43 -4.56 -18.88
C HIS A 595 -19.33 -5.24 -19.92
N GLY A 596 -20.60 -5.36 -19.59
CA GLY A 596 -21.65 -5.87 -20.46
C GLY A 596 -22.68 -6.67 -19.67
N HIS A 597 -23.87 -6.80 -20.26
CA HIS A 597 -24.87 -7.74 -19.83
C HIS A 597 -25.63 -8.28 -21.04
N GLU A 598 -26.31 -9.42 -20.89
CA GLU A 598 -27.15 -10.03 -21.91
C GLU A 598 -28.46 -10.51 -21.29
N SER A 599 -29.57 -10.30 -21.99
CA SER A 599 -30.85 -10.88 -21.58
C SER A 599 -30.87 -12.39 -21.82
N LEU A 600 -31.26 -13.12 -20.78
CA LEU A 600 -31.49 -14.57 -20.83
C LEU A 600 -32.80 -14.90 -21.57
N THR A 601 -33.73 -13.95 -21.70
CA THR A 601 -34.97 -14.08 -22.48
C THR A 601 -34.67 -14.36 -23.96
N PRO A 602 -35.16 -15.48 -24.55
CA PRO A 602 -34.76 -15.90 -25.90
C PRO A 602 -34.99 -14.87 -27.02
N ALA A 603 -36.01 -14.01 -26.89
CA ALA A 603 -36.33 -12.96 -27.87
C ALA A 603 -35.43 -11.71 -27.77
N GLU A 604 -34.81 -11.48 -26.61
CA GLU A 604 -33.95 -10.32 -26.33
C GLU A 604 -32.46 -10.66 -26.30
N ARG A 605 -32.12 -11.95 -26.21
CA ARG A 605 -30.75 -12.46 -26.26
C ARG A 605 -30.02 -11.97 -27.52
N GLY A 606 -28.74 -11.63 -27.40
CA GLY A 606 -27.91 -11.10 -28.48
C GLY A 606 -28.22 -9.68 -28.93
N LYS A 607 -29.24 -9.00 -28.39
CA LYS A 607 -29.44 -7.56 -28.65
C LYS A 607 -28.46 -6.71 -27.84
N PRO A 608 -27.98 -5.57 -28.37
CA PRO A 608 -27.09 -4.68 -27.63
C PRO A 608 -27.89 -3.94 -26.54
N LEU A 609 -27.35 -3.96 -25.32
CA LEU A 609 -27.97 -3.39 -24.12
C LEU A 609 -26.94 -2.53 -23.35
N TYR A 610 -27.37 -1.91 -22.25
CA TYR A 610 -26.50 -1.16 -21.34
C TYR A 610 -25.76 0.01 -22.01
N TYR A 611 -24.43 0.10 -21.87
CA TYR A 611 -23.57 1.12 -22.51
C TYR A 611 -23.68 1.16 -24.04
N TYR A 612 -24.22 0.10 -24.65
CA TYR A 612 -24.36 -0.06 -26.10
C TYR A 612 -25.82 -0.06 -26.55
N HIS A 613 -26.79 0.16 -25.66
CA HIS A 613 -28.20 0.20 -26.04
C HIS A 613 -28.42 1.22 -27.18
N PRO A 614 -29.33 0.99 -28.16
CA PRO A 614 -29.51 1.90 -29.30
C PRO A 614 -29.84 3.36 -28.96
N ALA A 615 -30.27 3.66 -27.73
CA ALA A 615 -30.48 5.02 -27.22
C ALA A 615 -29.21 5.72 -26.68
N THR A 616 -28.08 5.02 -26.60
CA THR A 616 -26.76 5.60 -26.25
C THR A 616 -26.10 6.24 -27.48
N PRO A 617 -25.16 7.19 -27.32
CA PRO A 617 -24.44 7.79 -28.44
C PRO A 617 -23.78 6.79 -29.39
N ILE A 618 -23.16 5.73 -28.86
CA ILE A 618 -22.53 4.66 -29.65
C ILE A 618 -23.58 3.75 -30.29
N GLY A 619 -24.63 3.38 -29.55
CA GLY A 619 -25.70 2.54 -30.07
C GLY A 619 -26.45 3.21 -31.22
N ALA A 620 -26.78 4.50 -31.08
CA ALA A 620 -27.41 5.30 -32.12
C ALA A 620 -26.51 5.48 -33.35
N PHE A 621 -25.20 5.65 -33.13
CA PHE A 621 -24.21 5.74 -34.20
C PHE A 621 -24.11 4.43 -35.02
N LEU A 622 -23.91 3.29 -34.34
CA LEU A 622 -23.76 1.98 -35.00
C LEU A 622 -25.08 1.47 -35.61
N SER A 623 -26.23 1.76 -34.99
CA SER A 623 -27.55 1.36 -35.53
C SER A 623 -27.87 1.97 -36.90
N ARG A 624 -27.17 3.03 -37.33
CA ARG A 624 -27.32 3.62 -38.66
C ARG A 624 -26.72 2.77 -39.79
N ARG A 625 -25.89 1.77 -39.47
CA ARG A 625 -25.33 0.79 -40.42
C ARG A 625 -24.78 1.45 -41.71
N PRO A 626 -23.74 2.30 -41.65
CA PRO A 626 -23.15 2.91 -42.84
C PRO A 626 -22.64 1.83 -43.80
N SER A 627 -23.33 1.66 -44.93
CA SER A 627 -23.19 0.55 -45.87
C SER A 627 -21.88 0.53 -46.69
N THR A 628 -20.87 1.29 -46.26
CA THR A 628 -19.57 1.46 -46.91
C THR A 628 -18.40 0.98 -46.05
N TRP A 629 -18.65 0.49 -44.84
CA TRP A 629 -17.62 -0.01 -43.94
C TRP A 629 -17.56 -1.53 -43.97
N GLU A 630 -16.37 -2.07 -44.22
CA GLU A 630 -16.07 -3.50 -44.35
C GLU A 630 -15.22 -4.01 -43.18
N ARG A 631 -14.35 -3.16 -42.61
CA ARG A 631 -13.31 -3.56 -41.63
C ARG A 631 -13.36 -2.67 -40.40
N LEU A 632 -13.87 -3.23 -39.31
CA LEU A 632 -14.00 -2.58 -38.01
C LEU A 632 -12.93 -3.13 -37.05
N GLY A 633 -12.25 -2.26 -36.33
CA GLY A 633 -11.35 -2.61 -35.23
C GLY A 633 -11.95 -2.20 -33.89
N VAL A 634 -11.77 -3.03 -32.86
CA VAL A 634 -12.20 -2.73 -31.48
C VAL A 634 -11.06 -3.12 -30.53
N VAL A 635 -10.64 -2.21 -29.66
CA VAL A 635 -9.68 -2.50 -28.58
C VAL A 635 -10.46 -2.65 -27.27
N GLY A 636 -10.31 -3.81 -26.62
CA GLY A 636 -11.20 -4.30 -25.57
C GLY A 636 -12.35 -5.15 -26.12
N LEU A 637 -12.78 -6.17 -25.38
CA LEU A 637 -13.89 -7.07 -25.76
C LEU A 637 -15.12 -6.90 -24.86
N GLY A 638 -14.92 -6.80 -23.54
CA GLY A 638 -16.00 -6.90 -22.55
C GLY A 638 -16.80 -8.20 -22.74
N ALA A 639 -18.13 -8.12 -22.66
CA ALA A 639 -19.02 -9.25 -23.00
C ALA A 639 -19.15 -9.52 -24.52
N GLY A 640 -18.43 -8.77 -25.37
CA GLY A 640 -18.51 -8.89 -26.83
C GLY A 640 -19.66 -8.10 -27.48
N VAL A 641 -20.36 -7.25 -26.72
CA VAL A 641 -21.64 -6.61 -27.14
C VAL A 641 -21.55 -5.86 -28.47
N LEU A 642 -20.41 -5.22 -28.77
CA LEU A 642 -20.19 -4.51 -30.04
C LEU A 642 -20.30 -5.40 -31.28
N ALA A 643 -20.12 -6.72 -31.15
CA ALA A 643 -20.32 -7.67 -32.24
C ALA A 643 -21.80 -7.79 -32.67
N ALA A 644 -22.76 -7.37 -31.83
CA ALA A 644 -24.18 -7.32 -32.16
C ALA A 644 -24.52 -6.31 -33.28
N PHE A 645 -23.63 -5.35 -33.54
CA PHE A 645 -23.77 -4.35 -34.61
C PHE A 645 -23.13 -4.75 -35.93
N GLY A 646 -22.56 -5.96 -36.02
CA GLY A 646 -21.93 -6.43 -37.25
C GLY A 646 -22.94 -6.75 -38.36
N GLU A 647 -22.61 -6.37 -39.59
CA GLU A 647 -23.40 -6.70 -40.78
C GLU A 647 -22.76 -7.80 -41.63
N PRO A 648 -23.56 -8.54 -42.45
CA PRO A 648 -23.03 -9.50 -43.41
C PRO A 648 -21.98 -8.87 -44.35
N GLY A 649 -20.85 -9.55 -44.52
CA GLY A 649 -19.73 -9.06 -45.33
C GLY A 649 -18.72 -8.18 -44.59
N GLN A 650 -19.03 -7.73 -43.36
CA GLN A 650 -18.06 -7.04 -42.52
C GLN A 650 -17.12 -8.01 -41.80
N THR A 651 -15.95 -7.50 -41.43
CA THR A 651 -15.02 -8.13 -40.48
C THR A 651 -14.87 -7.23 -39.26
N ILE A 652 -15.02 -7.79 -38.06
CA ILE A 652 -14.75 -7.10 -36.80
C ILE A 652 -13.52 -7.76 -36.15
N ALA A 653 -12.46 -7.00 -35.97
CA ALA A 653 -11.24 -7.43 -35.28
C ALA A 653 -11.19 -6.84 -33.87
N PHE A 654 -11.38 -7.70 -32.87
CA PHE A 654 -11.18 -7.35 -31.46
C PHE A 654 -9.72 -7.57 -31.05
N PHE A 655 -9.17 -6.64 -30.29
CA PHE A 655 -7.88 -6.74 -29.62
C PHE A 655 -8.13 -6.80 -28.11
N GLU A 656 -8.05 -7.99 -27.53
CA GLU A 656 -8.32 -8.23 -26.12
C GLU A 656 -7.02 -8.56 -25.38
N LEU A 657 -6.76 -7.89 -24.26
CA LEU A 657 -5.54 -8.08 -23.48
C LEU A 657 -5.57 -9.41 -22.71
N ASP A 658 -6.75 -9.81 -22.22
CA ASP A 658 -6.91 -10.96 -21.33
C ASP A 658 -7.53 -12.20 -22.04
N PRO A 659 -6.79 -13.33 -22.15
CA PRO A 659 -7.34 -14.58 -22.67
C PRO A 659 -8.50 -15.15 -21.82
N ASP A 660 -8.55 -14.90 -20.50
CA ASP A 660 -9.66 -15.32 -19.65
C ASP A 660 -10.93 -14.51 -19.95
N GLY A 661 -10.78 -13.21 -20.26
CA GLY A 661 -11.86 -12.34 -20.71
C GLY A 661 -12.53 -12.87 -21.98
N LEU A 662 -11.74 -13.26 -22.99
CA LEU A 662 -12.25 -13.95 -24.19
C LEU A 662 -12.90 -15.30 -23.85
N GLY A 663 -12.34 -16.04 -22.89
CA GLY A 663 -12.92 -17.28 -22.39
C GLY A 663 -14.32 -17.08 -21.81
N LEU A 664 -14.49 -16.08 -20.95
CA LEU A 664 -15.77 -15.73 -20.33
C LEU A 664 -16.77 -15.24 -21.38
N ALA A 665 -16.35 -14.35 -22.30
CA ALA A 665 -17.19 -13.84 -23.38
C ALA A 665 -17.79 -14.98 -24.21
N ARG A 666 -16.96 -15.96 -24.64
CA ARG A 666 -17.40 -17.12 -25.43
C ARG A 666 -18.22 -18.15 -24.65
N ARG A 667 -17.95 -18.37 -23.36
CA ARG A 667 -18.68 -19.36 -22.55
C ARG A 667 -20.08 -18.89 -22.15
N TRP A 668 -20.23 -17.59 -21.87
CA TRP A 668 -21.39 -17.10 -21.14
C TRP A 668 -22.28 -16.12 -21.92
N PHE A 669 -21.79 -15.55 -23.03
CA PHE A 669 -22.50 -14.54 -23.81
C PHE A 669 -22.58 -14.93 -25.29
N SER A 670 -23.72 -14.64 -25.93
CA SER A 670 -23.98 -15.10 -27.31
C SER A 670 -23.52 -14.13 -28.41
N TYR A 671 -23.04 -12.94 -28.04
CA TYR A 671 -22.75 -11.84 -28.98
C TYR A 671 -21.74 -12.19 -30.08
N LEU A 672 -20.65 -12.88 -29.75
CA LEU A 672 -19.60 -13.23 -30.72
C LEU A 672 -20.06 -14.35 -31.67
N GLU A 673 -20.85 -15.30 -31.18
CA GLU A 673 -21.39 -16.42 -31.95
C GLU A 673 -22.49 -15.98 -32.91
N ARG A 674 -23.34 -15.04 -32.48
CA ARG A 674 -24.54 -14.59 -33.21
C ARG A 674 -24.31 -13.34 -34.05
N SER A 675 -23.08 -12.86 -34.15
CA SER A 675 -22.73 -11.72 -35.00
C SER A 675 -22.93 -12.08 -36.49
N PRO A 676 -23.63 -11.24 -37.29
CA PRO A 676 -23.68 -11.39 -38.74
C PRO A 676 -22.35 -11.13 -39.46
N ALA A 677 -21.39 -10.49 -38.79
CA ALA A 677 -20.06 -10.18 -39.32
C ALA A 677 -19.05 -11.30 -39.04
N SER A 678 -17.94 -11.32 -39.79
CA SER A 678 -16.79 -12.18 -39.48
C SER A 678 -16.04 -11.63 -38.27
N VAL A 679 -16.18 -12.29 -37.12
CA VAL A 679 -15.53 -11.86 -35.87
C VAL A 679 -14.18 -12.56 -35.70
N THR A 680 -13.14 -11.76 -35.50
CA THR A 680 -11.79 -12.22 -35.14
C THR A 680 -11.38 -11.59 -33.80
N VAL A 681 -10.62 -12.32 -32.98
CA VAL A 681 -10.09 -11.82 -31.71
C VAL A 681 -8.60 -12.14 -31.64
N ALA A 682 -7.77 -11.10 -31.53
CA ALA A 682 -6.34 -11.20 -31.24
C ALA A 682 -6.11 -10.98 -29.75
N ILE A 683 -5.38 -11.89 -29.10
CA ILE A 683 -4.97 -11.73 -27.69
C ILE A 683 -3.65 -10.95 -27.62
N GLY A 684 -3.64 -9.87 -26.83
CA GLY A 684 -2.48 -9.02 -26.59
C GLY A 684 -2.83 -7.54 -26.44
N ASP A 685 -1.83 -6.70 -26.14
CA ASP A 685 -2.03 -5.26 -26.07
C ASP A 685 -2.45 -4.68 -27.42
N GLY A 686 -3.60 -3.99 -27.43
CA GLY A 686 -4.18 -3.45 -28.65
C GLY A 686 -3.36 -2.35 -29.30
N ARG A 687 -2.62 -1.53 -28.54
CA ARG A 687 -1.74 -0.52 -29.14
C ARG A 687 -0.55 -1.17 -29.83
N LEU A 688 0.08 -2.17 -29.23
CA LEU A 688 1.16 -2.93 -29.88
C LEU A 688 0.66 -3.66 -31.14
N ALA A 689 -0.54 -4.25 -31.09
CA ALA A 689 -1.15 -4.91 -32.24
C ALA A 689 -1.48 -3.92 -33.38
N LEU A 690 -2.08 -2.76 -33.08
CA LEU A 690 -2.36 -1.72 -34.07
C LEU A 690 -1.08 -1.08 -34.62
N ARG A 691 -0.03 -0.94 -33.81
CA ARG A 691 1.30 -0.47 -34.27
C ARG A 691 1.94 -1.45 -35.27
N ALA A 692 1.70 -2.76 -35.12
CA ALA A 692 2.12 -3.77 -36.09
C ALA A 692 1.18 -3.89 -37.32
N ALA A 693 -0.06 -3.40 -37.23
CA ALA A 693 -1.04 -3.47 -38.31
C ALA A 693 -0.71 -2.53 -39.49
N ALA A 694 -1.15 -2.91 -40.68
CA ALA A 694 -0.93 -2.15 -41.90
C ALA A 694 -1.66 -0.79 -41.90
N THR A 695 -1.11 0.19 -42.60
CA THR A 695 -1.75 1.50 -42.81
C THR A 695 -3.08 1.35 -43.55
N SER A 696 -4.10 2.13 -43.16
CA SER A 696 -5.46 2.10 -43.75
C SER A 696 -6.15 0.71 -43.76
N SER A 697 -5.90 -0.11 -42.74
CA SER A 697 -6.53 -1.42 -42.54
C SER A 697 -7.97 -1.36 -42.05
N PHE A 698 -8.40 -0.26 -41.42
CA PHE A 698 -9.72 -0.11 -40.80
C PHE A 698 -10.50 1.10 -41.31
N ASP A 699 -11.83 0.95 -41.37
CA ASP A 699 -12.78 2.03 -41.68
C ASP A 699 -13.29 2.69 -40.39
N LEU A 700 -13.46 1.88 -39.34
CA LEU A 700 -13.79 2.30 -37.98
C LEU A 700 -12.83 1.66 -36.99
N LEU A 701 -12.38 2.43 -35.99
CA LEU A 701 -11.62 1.94 -34.85
C LEU A 701 -12.26 2.43 -33.55
N ILE A 702 -12.68 1.49 -32.70
CA ILE A 702 -13.30 1.75 -31.39
C ILE A 702 -12.30 1.42 -30.29
N LEU A 703 -12.08 2.37 -29.37
CA LEU A 703 -11.25 2.25 -28.18
C LEU A 703 -12.19 2.14 -26.98
N ASP A 704 -12.36 0.93 -26.48
CA ASP A 704 -13.27 0.55 -25.39
C ASP A 704 -12.54 -0.33 -24.35
N ALA A 705 -11.31 0.10 -24.05
CA ALA A 705 -10.34 -0.64 -23.26
C ALA A 705 -10.23 -0.06 -21.86
N PHE A 706 -10.76 -0.81 -20.89
CA PHE A 706 -10.82 -0.40 -19.49
C PHE A 706 -10.18 -1.42 -18.57
N SER A 707 -9.63 -0.95 -17.46
CA SER A 707 -9.30 -1.72 -16.26
C SER A 707 -10.23 -1.24 -15.14
N SER A 708 -11.30 -2.00 -14.89
CA SER A 708 -12.49 -1.55 -14.15
C SER A 708 -13.05 -0.22 -14.71
N ASP A 709 -12.91 0.91 -14.01
CA ASP A 709 -13.48 2.20 -14.46
C ASP A 709 -12.56 3.01 -15.39
N ALA A 710 -11.29 2.61 -15.56
CA ALA A 710 -10.25 3.50 -16.08
C ALA A 710 -9.55 3.00 -17.34
N ILE A 711 -9.22 3.95 -18.23
CA ILE A 711 -8.53 3.70 -19.50
C ILE A 711 -7.00 3.77 -19.26
N PRO A 712 -6.21 2.76 -19.69
CA PRO A 712 -4.76 2.80 -19.59
C PRO A 712 -4.12 4.01 -20.29
N VAL A 713 -3.21 4.69 -19.58
CA VAL A 713 -2.53 5.94 -20.02
C VAL A 713 -1.90 5.80 -21.41
N HIS A 714 -1.25 4.68 -21.68
CA HIS A 714 -0.51 4.44 -22.92
C HIS A 714 -1.43 4.31 -24.15
N LEU A 715 -2.75 4.16 -23.96
CA LEU A 715 -3.73 4.17 -25.06
C LEU A 715 -4.21 5.59 -25.42
N LEU A 716 -3.90 6.60 -24.59
CA LEU A 716 -4.38 7.98 -24.71
C LEU A 716 -3.27 8.98 -25.11
N THR A 717 -2.04 8.51 -25.35
CA THR A 717 -0.92 9.37 -25.72
C THR A 717 -1.03 9.86 -27.17
N LEU A 718 -0.40 10.99 -27.46
CA LEU A 718 -0.31 11.57 -28.79
C LEU A 718 0.24 10.58 -29.83
N GLU A 719 1.27 9.81 -29.44
CA GLU A 719 1.88 8.77 -30.26
C GLU A 719 0.91 7.60 -30.52
N ALA A 720 0.13 7.19 -29.52
CA ALA A 720 -0.91 6.16 -29.70
C ALA A 720 -2.00 6.61 -30.69
N ILE A 721 -2.47 7.85 -30.57
CA ILE A 721 -3.51 8.41 -31.45
C ILE A 721 -2.97 8.58 -32.88
N ALA A 722 -1.68 8.87 -33.05
CA ALA A 722 -1.01 8.87 -34.36
C ALA A 722 -0.96 7.45 -34.97
N ASP A 723 -0.62 6.41 -34.19
CA ASP A 723 -0.69 5.01 -34.62
C ASP A 723 -2.13 4.62 -35.05
N TYR A 724 -3.15 5.06 -34.29
CA TYR A 724 -4.55 4.81 -34.62
C TYR A 724 -4.99 5.51 -35.91
N ARG A 725 -4.58 6.77 -36.11
CA ARG A 725 -4.89 7.50 -37.35
C ARG A 725 -4.20 6.88 -38.58
N ARG A 726 -3.01 6.28 -38.41
CA ARG A 726 -2.29 5.58 -39.48
C ARG A 726 -3.02 4.32 -39.96
N VAL A 727 -3.61 3.54 -39.07
CA VAL A 727 -4.34 2.30 -39.44
C VAL A 727 -5.76 2.58 -39.97
N LEU A 728 -6.29 3.79 -39.75
CA LEU A 728 -7.56 4.24 -40.32
C LEU A 728 -7.42 4.75 -41.75
N ARG A 729 -8.47 4.56 -42.56
CA ARG A 729 -8.65 5.26 -43.84
C ARG A 729 -8.84 6.77 -43.65
N ASP A 730 -8.71 7.54 -44.73
CA ASP A 730 -8.78 9.01 -44.67
C ASP A 730 -10.17 9.57 -44.32
N ASP A 731 -11.24 8.87 -44.66
CA ASP A 731 -12.61 9.14 -44.20
C ASP A 731 -13.03 8.27 -43.00
N GLY A 732 -12.12 7.43 -42.50
CA GLY A 732 -12.34 6.56 -41.35
C GLY A 732 -12.47 7.33 -40.03
N VAL A 733 -13.12 6.68 -39.05
CA VAL A 733 -13.47 7.29 -37.77
C VAL A 733 -12.83 6.54 -36.61
N LEU A 734 -12.27 7.32 -35.67
CA LEU A 734 -11.76 6.85 -34.39
C LEU A 734 -12.78 7.19 -33.30
N LEU A 735 -13.21 6.21 -32.49
CA LEU A 735 -14.14 6.40 -31.39
C LEU A 735 -13.49 6.01 -30.06
N PHE A 736 -13.53 6.88 -29.07
CA PHE A 736 -13.15 6.58 -27.69
C PHE A 736 -14.38 6.54 -26.80
N HIS A 737 -14.56 5.44 -26.08
CA HIS A 737 -15.38 5.42 -24.89
C HIS A 737 -14.60 6.10 -23.76
N VAL A 738 -15.16 7.15 -23.14
CA VAL A 738 -14.50 7.92 -22.06
C VAL A 738 -15.38 8.09 -20.82
N SER A 739 -16.29 7.15 -20.63
CA SER A 739 -17.11 7.04 -19.41
C SER A 739 -16.20 6.72 -18.22
N ASN A 740 -16.11 7.63 -17.28
CA ASN A 740 -15.31 7.48 -16.07
C ASN A 740 -15.95 8.28 -14.92
N ARG A 741 -15.93 7.72 -13.71
CA ARG A 741 -16.54 8.28 -12.49
C ARG A 741 -15.68 9.35 -11.81
N HIS A 742 -14.39 9.40 -12.15
CA HIS A 742 -13.36 10.13 -11.41
C HIS A 742 -12.63 11.23 -12.22
N PHE A 743 -12.63 11.15 -13.55
CA PHE A 743 -11.87 12.04 -14.45
C PHE A 743 -12.65 12.41 -15.72
N ASP A 744 -12.52 13.65 -16.20
CA ASP A 744 -12.98 14.04 -17.54
C ASP A 744 -11.81 14.03 -18.54
N LEU A 745 -11.77 13.00 -19.39
CA LEU A 745 -10.73 12.80 -20.40
C LEU A 745 -10.99 13.56 -21.72
N ARG A 746 -12.15 14.21 -21.89
CA ARG A 746 -12.52 14.86 -23.16
C ARG A 746 -11.55 15.97 -23.54
N ARG A 747 -11.12 16.78 -22.57
CA ARG A 747 -10.16 17.89 -22.79
C ARG A 747 -8.76 17.42 -23.21
N LEU A 748 -8.32 16.28 -22.67
CA LEU A 748 -7.05 15.63 -23.04
C LEU A 748 -7.10 15.17 -24.50
N LEU A 749 -8.17 14.48 -24.88
CA LEU A 749 -8.39 13.99 -26.24
C LEU A 749 -8.57 15.12 -27.27
N VAL A 750 -9.26 16.21 -26.92
CA VAL A 750 -9.35 17.43 -27.75
C VAL A 750 -7.95 18.06 -27.98
N GLY A 751 -7.10 18.08 -26.96
CA GLY A 751 -5.71 18.54 -27.07
C GLY A 751 -4.87 17.70 -28.04
N ALA A 752 -4.98 16.38 -27.95
CA ALA A 752 -4.28 15.46 -28.85
C ALA A 752 -4.79 15.58 -30.29
N ALA A 753 -6.10 15.61 -30.50
CA ALA A 753 -6.71 15.79 -31.82
C ALA A 753 -6.25 17.09 -32.49
N TRP A 754 -6.22 18.21 -31.74
CA TRP A 754 -5.76 19.50 -32.25
C TRP A 754 -4.29 19.47 -32.71
N ARG A 755 -3.39 18.83 -31.93
CA ARG A 755 -1.99 18.65 -32.31
C ARG A 755 -1.79 17.75 -33.55
N LEU A 756 -2.72 16.83 -33.81
CA LEU A 756 -2.70 15.93 -34.97
C LEU A 756 -3.50 16.46 -36.18
N GLY A 757 -4.11 17.64 -36.08
CA GLY A 757 -4.93 18.20 -37.17
C GLY A 757 -6.25 17.45 -37.40
N LEU A 758 -6.77 16.75 -36.38
CA LEU A 758 -8.03 16.02 -36.43
C LEU A 758 -9.19 16.88 -35.91
N GLU A 759 -10.37 16.72 -36.49
CA GLU A 759 -11.60 17.23 -35.89
C GLU A 759 -12.13 16.28 -34.80
N VAL A 760 -12.95 16.83 -33.90
CA VAL A 760 -13.58 16.09 -32.80
C VAL A 760 -15.10 16.27 -32.81
N ARG A 761 -15.84 15.22 -32.45
CA ARG A 761 -17.23 15.32 -31.95
C ARG A 761 -17.35 14.64 -30.59
N LEU A 762 -18.19 15.19 -29.73
CA LEU A 762 -18.45 14.75 -28.36
C LEU A 762 -19.94 14.41 -28.23
N ALA A 763 -20.26 13.34 -27.50
CA ALA A 763 -21.63 12.99 -27.15
C ALA A 763 -21.69 12.33 -25.77
N GLU A 764 -22.78 12.58 -25.03
CA GLU A 764 -23.04 11.96 -23.72
C GLU A 764 -24.54 11.81 -23.45
N ASN A 765 -24.90 10.82 -22.62
CA ASN A 765 -26.28 10.57 -22.18
C ASN A 765 -26.38 10.52 -20.64
N PRO A 766 -26.20 11.64 -19.92
CA PRO A 766 -25.98 11.65 -18.47
C PRO A 766 -27.15 11.11 -17.63
N ASP A 767 -28.39 11.31 -18.09
CA ASP A 767 -29.61 10.98 -17.36
C ASP A 767 -30.58 10.18 -18.26
N PRO A 768 -30.35 8.88 -18.48
CA PRO A 768 -31.25 8.05 -19.28
C PRO A 768 -32.59 7.81 -18.58
N GLU A 769 -33.69 7.93 -19.33
CA GLU A 769 -35.05 7.67 -18.82
C GLU A 769 -35.33 6.16 -18.61
N ASP A 770 -34.73 5.31 -19.45
CA ASP A 770 -34.83 3.85 -19.36
C ASP A 770 -33.70 3.29 -18.45
N PRO A 771 -34.02 2.58 -17.35
CA PRO A 771 -33.01 2.00 -16.46
C PRO A 771 -32.14 0.89 -17.07
N LEU A 772 -32.48 0.38 -18.27
CA LEU A 772 -31.63 -0.53 -19.04
C LEU A 772 -30.54 0.23 -19.84
N VAL A 773 -30.69 1.54 -20.00
CA VAL A 773 -29.70 2.44 -20.60
C VAL A 773 -28.87 3.04 -19.47
N TYR A 774 -27.55 3.13 -19.66
CA TYR A 774 -26.66 3.67 -18.65
C TYR A 774 -25.86 4.86 -19.21
N PRO A 775 -25.48 5.85 -18.37
CA PRO A 775 -24.74 7.01 -18.83
C PRO A 775 -23.39 6.67 -19.48
N THR A 776 -23.19 7.15 -20.70
CA THR A 776 -21.90 7.05 -21.40
C THR A 776 -21.41 8.42 -21.86
N ARG A 777 -20.10 8.54 -22.06
CA ARG A 777 -19.43 9.66 -22.72
C ARG A 777 -18.54 9.14 -23.83
N TRP A 778 -18.61 9.77 -25.00
CA TRP A 778 -17.86 9.34 -26.18
C TRP A 778 -17.17 10.52 -26.88
N VAL A 779 -16.02 10.23 -27.50
CA VAL A 779 -15.24 11.16 -28.31
C VAL A 779 -14.98 10.52 -29.67
N ALA A 780 -15.48 11.14 -30.74
CA ALA A 780 -15.14 10.79 -32.11
C ALA A 780 -14.02 11.69 -32.62
N MET A 781 -13.06 11.13 -33.34
CA MET A 781 -12.01 11.85 -34.07
C MET A 781 -11.93 11.37 -35.52
N GLY A 782 -11.52 12.26 -36.42
CA GLY A 782 -11.33 11.92 -37.82
C GLY A 782 -10.95 13.13 -38.66
N SER A 783 -10.91 12.95 -39.98
CA SER A 783 -10.81 14.08 -40.90
C SER A 783 -12.10 14.91 -40.89
N PRO A 784 -12.06 16.21 -41.21
CA PRO A 784 -13.24 17.05 -41.36
C PRO A 784 -14.30 16.43 -42.29
N ALA A 785 -13.85 15.87 -43.42
CA ALA A 785 -14.72 15.23 -44.41
C ALA A 785 -15.31 13.90 -43.89
N GLY A 786 -14.52 13.07 -43.20
CA GLY A 786 -14.99 11.82 -42.60
C GLY A 786 -16.04 12.06 -41.52
N LEU A 787 -15.77 12.96 -40.56
CA LEU A 787 -16.74 13.28 -39.51
C LEU A 787 -17.99 13.97 -40.07
N ALA A 788 -17.87 14.87 -41.04
CA ALA A 788 -19.03 15.48 -41.70
C ALA A 788 -19.89 14.44 -42.43
N ARG A 789 -19.28 13.45 -43.10
CA ARG A 789 -19.99 12.34 -43.76
C ARG A 789 -20.71 11.44 -42.76
N HIS A 790 -20.00 10.95 -41.74
CA HIS A 790 -20.50 9.88 -40.89
C HIS A 790 -21.40 10.35 -39.74
N PHE A 791 -21.27 11.60 -39.29
CA PHE A 791 -22.11 12.17 -38.21
C PHE A 791 -23.23 13.09 -38.72
N ALA A 792 -23.43 13.20 -40.04
CA ALA A 792 -24.55 13.94 -40.62
C ALA A 792 -25.91 13.48 -40.07
N GLY A 793 -26.63 14.37 -39.39
CA GLY A 793 -27.93 14.07 -38.79
C GLY A 793 -27.89 13.26 -37.48
N LEU A 794 -26.74 13.20 -36.80
CA LEU A 794 -26.66 12.80 -35.38
C LEU A 794 -26.56 14.07 -34.52
N PRO A 795 -27.68 14.64 -34.06
CA PRO A 795 -27.68 15.94 -33.38
C PRO A 795 -26.93 15.93 -32.04
N ASP A 796 -26.87 14.78 -31.36
CA ASP A 796 -26.23 14.62 -30.05
C ASP A 796 -24.69 14.64 -30.14
N TRP A 797 -24.13 14.45 -31.33
CA TRP A 797 -22.69 14.45 -31.59
C TRP A 797 -22.22 15.85 -32.00
N THR A 798 -21.82 16.63 -31.01
CA THR A 798 -21.52 18.06 -31.13
C THR A 798 -20.01 18.34 -31.20
N PRO A 799 -19.54 19.42 -31.86
CA PRO A 799 -18.14 19.84 -31.73
C PRO A 799 -17.85 20.32 -30.30
N PRO A 800 -16.57 20.31 -29.84
CA PRO A 800 -16.19 20.92 -28.56
C PRO A 800 -16.68 22.37 -28.44
N ALA A 801 -17.12 22.75 -27.24
CA ALA A 801 -17.71 24.07 -27.00
C ALA A 801 -16.72 25.21 -27.32
N SER A 802 -17.23 26.30 -27.90
CA SER A 802 -16.45 27.51 -28.19
C SER A 802 -15.77 28.03 -26.91
N GLY A 803 -14.44 28.11 -26.91
CA GLY A 803 -13.64 28.48 -25.72
C GLY A 803 -13.12 27.30 -24.90
N THR A 804 -13.33 26.05 -25.32
CA THR A 804 -12.66 24.88 -24.72
C THR A 804 -11.15 25.04 -24.86
N VAL A 805 -10.45 25.32 -23.76
CA VAL A 805 -8.98 25.34 -23.72
C VAL A 805 -8.49 23.89 -23.84
N PRO A 806 -7.73 23.53 -24.90
CA PRO A 806 -7.18 22.19 -25.02
C PRO A 806 -6.12 21.98 -23.92
N LEU A 807 -6.12 20.81 -23.29
CA LEU A 807 -5.01 20.42 -22.41
C LEU A 807 -3.79 20.04 -23.27
N GLU A 808 -2.58 20.22 -22.73
CA GLU A 808 -1.40 19.65 -23.36
C GLU A 808 -1.55 18.12 -23.39
N PRO A 809 -1.43 17.46 -24.56
CA PRO A 809 -1.66 16.03 -24.65
C PRO A 809 -0.58 15.25 -23.91
N TRP A 810 -0.97 14.10 -23.35
CA TRP A 810 -0.01 13.14 -22.83
C TRP A 810 0.82 12.57 -23.99
N THR A 811 2.08 12.26 -23.70
CA THR A 811 3.03 11.60 -24.59
C THR A 811 3.57 10.36 -23.92
N ASP A 812 4.16 9.45 -24.68
CA ASP A 812 4.84 8.26 -24.12
C ASP A 812 5.91 8.62 -23.07
N GLN A 813 6.51 9.80 -23.18
CA GLN A 813 7.56 10.29 -22.27
C GLN A 813 7.01 11.09 -21.08
N HIS A 814 5.83 11.70 -21.22
CA HIS A 814 5.25 12.58 -20.22
C HIS A 814 3.72 12.50 -20.18
N SER A 815 3.22 12.00 -19.06
CA SER A 815 1.81 11.88 -18.69
C SER A 815 1.67 12.30 -17.24
N SER A 816 0.65 13.09 -16.89
CA SER A 816 0.47 13.60 -15.54
C SER A 816 -1.01 13.72 -15.20
N LEU A 817 -1.44 13.11 -14.08
CA LEU A 817 -2.81 13.25 -13.59
C LEU A 817 -3.14 14.68 -13.18
N TRP A 818 -2.15 15.49 -12.81
CA TRP A 818 -2.37 16.88 -12.41
C TRP A 818 -2.98 17.73 -13.52
N SER A 819 -2.82 17.35 -14.81
CA SER A 819 -3.48 18.04 -15.93
C SER A 819 -4.99 17.78 -16.01
N ILE A 820 -5.50 16.70 -15.37
CA ILE A 820 -6.92 16.31 -15.40
C ILE A 820 -7.63 16.42 -14.05
N LEU A 821 -6.90 16.49 -12.93
CA LEU A 821 -7.43 16.54 -11.55
C LEU A 821 -8.27 17.80 -11.22
N GLY A 822 -8.29 18.83 -12.07
CA GLY A 822 -9.16 20.01 -11.93
C GLY A 822 -10.42 20.02 -12.81
N SER A 823 -10.59 19.04 -13.71
CA SER A 823 -11.56 19.13 -14.81
C SER A 823 -13.03 18.90 -14.42
N LEU A 824 -13.30 18.26 -13.27
CA LEU A 824 -14.66 17.86 -12.85
C LEU A 824 -15.63 19.03 -12.62
N GLN A 825 -15.14 20.25 -12.35
CA GLN A 825 -16.00 21.40 -12.04
C GLN A 825 -16.33 22.28 -13.25
N GLU A 826 -15.52 22.26 -14.31
CA GLU A 826 -15.60 23.25 -15.40
C GLU A 826 -16.40 22.80 -16.65
N PHE A 827 -17.07 21.64 -16.62
CA PHE A 827 -17.89 21.16 -17.74
C PHE A 827 -19.40 21.16 -17.44
N ARG A 828 -19.87 21.95 -16.46
CA ARG A 828 -21.29 22.27 -16.33
C ARG A 828 -21.70 23.29 -17.38
N LEU A 829 -22.53 22.86 -18.32
CA LEU A 829 -23.27 23.78 -19.20
C LEU A 829 -24.10 24.76 -18.35
N PRO A 830 -24.06 26.08 -18.63
CA PRO A 830 -25.08 26.99 -18.13
C PRO A 830 -26.44 26.55 -18.68
N ASP A 831 -27.44 26.42 -17.80
CA ASP A 831 -28.77 25.95 -18.16
C ASP A 831 -29.40 26.89 -19.22
N ARG A 832 -29.75 26.36 -20.40
CA ARG A 832 -30.41 27.11 -21.47
C ARG A 832 -31.90 27.24 -21.19
N ARG A 833 -32.24 27.92 -20.10
CA ARG A 833 -33.58 28.47 -19.81
C ARG A 833 -33.44 29.94 -19.46
N GLY A 834 -33.44 30.78 -20.50
CA GLY A 834 -33.52 32.23 -20.30
C GLY A 834 -34.93 32.66 -19.87
N PRO A 835 -35.09 33.85 -19.28
CA PRO A 835 -36.36 34.56 -19.27
C PRO A 835 -36.48 35.46 -20.50
N HIS A 836 -37.60 35.37 -21.22
CA HIS A 836 -38.02 36.42 -22.14
C HIS A 836 -38.44 37.67 -21.34
N ALA A 837 -37.75 38.79 -21.60
CA ALA A 837 -38.24 40.18 -21.62
C ALA A 837 -38.95 40.82 -20.39
N PRO A 838 -38.98 42.16 -20.30
CA PRO A 838 -38.16 43.17 -21.00
C PRO A 838 -36.91 43.59 -20.20
#